data_AF-A0A3B8LFF6-F1
#
_entry.id   AF-A0A3B8LFF6-F1
#
_cell.length_a   1.000
_cell.length_b   1.000
_cell.length_c   1.000
_cell.angle_alpha   90.00
_cell.angle_beta   90.00
_cell.angle_gamma   90.00
#
_symmetry.space_group_name_H-M   'P 1'
#
loop_
_entity.id
_entity.type
_entity.pdbx_description
1 polymer ?
#
loop_
_entity_poly.entity_id
_entity_poly.type
_entity_poly.pdbx_seq_one_letter_code
_entity_poly.pdbx_strand_id
1 'polypeptide(L)'
;AEAIVAWLHSAGQKAELLVPVKLKKPDPVKAREAGLELLKSTGCLACHRVKSLGGGSAEAGPELTDVGRRRSVEWLWTWLKEPSRINRDHRMPVFRFNDTERMQLVVALSALGGPWHGAAVETTPDRIARGHKLAQSAGCVRCHRLPGKPGPQQPGGKLPGDLSQPPKDWAASCLAGTPDRSKKRPAYGTLLSKDQVSDIREFYGARTKRVLSPLSEYDQGRMVLQQRGCLSCHERGTGKGNTALAGSVATGELAGQSPALVPPSLTAVGDKLVDRALARSVAGEQKSVRLPWLRVRMPRFVHSKDEQAALTHFLIAHDRVPDDSPATPSVPPRGGNDQTLLESQDLVSFKGFSCIACHQFGSFVPKNVALGTRGSDLKGLAERIRREYFLRWCREPLRIVPGMEMPSYKKPLKFVFGGDIERQLAAMWDALNDKRFQAPVNPNAVEQFLVVNHGEPPRVVRDVFTLPESVGGGSVARSLAIGFSNSHNLLLDLDRANVAMWTFGDFAKQRTQGKSWFWDMAGRPVITGGERRSDLVLVRVDGAGKPIAVHRPLKDPVTAARLIRYRQTPDGGVRVVYRMRYAVLKETVEVEVLERLRPSAVEEPPGRTSGWDRDVAVSVIKPGREARGTLPSNLELYIGRPTAGGRLAGASVTAWSGQEESPRPLGKQAWGVLPGQGTQQFARLISGDRPGILLRYTTGVVPNRLSLTRVPARPQQIERVTSVPGYEGIRLPIPQTIMPTAMTWTRDGTLAFTSLKGHVYLARDTNGDGLEDKLSLFEEGLAAPYGIIADGDDLIVAHKPEVVRLRDSDGDGRADVREVLASGWGYSDDYHDWTCGIVRDRAGDLFVGLGSNYSQRNRVKETSRWRGKVLRIRPGGLVEPVGHAFRYPTGLAIDAAGRIFVSDNQGVQNTFNEINHLVPGRNYGVPSRFEEKHDSAPVKPAIHVPHPWSRSVNGLAFLPKTFGDGSVAGHGIGCEYDNRFLVRFTMQEVGGEMQGAVFHFSRPGAGVGDKNFVGPLSVAVSPRGAIYIGNIYDSGWLGGRNTGTITRLRPIPGGPNGMRDVKVVPGGFRVTFARPVDREAASKPEAYTVSGYTRVWKGGYTTTDSGRHRAAVNRASVSSDGRSVILEIDGLRTGSVYEVTCGKISGAGAEMWPATGH
;
A
#
# COMPACT_ATOMS: atom_id res chain seq x y z
N ALA A 1 -7.44 -61.88 24.47
CA ALA A 1 -7.08 -60.44 24.48
C ALA A 1 -7.31 -59.82 25.86
N GLU A 2 -8.53 -59.81 26.38
CA GLU A 2 -8.88 -59.18 27.67
C GLU A 2 -8.01 -59.60 28.85
N ALA A 3 -7.70 -60.89 28.99
CA ALA A 3 -6.81 -61.37 30.04
C ALA A 3 -5.39 -60.77 29.93
N ILE A 4 -4.85 -60.69 28.71
CA ILE A 4 -3.55 -60.06 28.45
C ILE A 4 -3.62 -58.56 28.77
N VAL A 5 -4.72 -57.88 28.42
CA VAL A 5 -4.92 -56.46 28.73
C VAL A 5 -5.02 -56.25 30.26
N ALA A 6 -5.76 -57.08 30.99
CA ALA A 6 -5.86 -57.01 32.45
C ALA A 6 -4.49 -57.16 33.12
N TRP A 7 -3.65 -58.07 32.62
CA TRP A 7 -2.28 -58.22 33.07
C TRP A 7 -1.39 -57.01 32.73
N LEU A 8 -1.40 -56.53 31.49
CA LEU A 8 -0.66 -55.33 31.09
C LEU A 8 -1.09 -54.09 31.89
N HIS A 9 -2.38 -53.97 32.21
CA HIS A 9 -2.92 -52.91 33.05
C HIS A 9 -2.42 -53.03 34.50
N SER A 10 -2.40 -54.24 35.07
CA SER A 10 -1.91 -54.48 36.44
C SER A 10 -0.42 -54.19 36.63
N ALA A 11 0.36 -54.27 35.54
CA ALA A 11 1.81 -54.20 35.59
C ALA A 11 2.39 -52.96 34.88
N GLY A 12 1.52 -52.07 34.38
CA GLY A 12 1.91 -50.81 33.77
C GLY A 12 2.34 -49.78 34.82
N GLN A 13 3.45 -49.08 34.56
CA GLN A 13 3.84 -47.91 35.34
C GLN A 13 2.96 -46.71 34.93
N LYS A 14 2.46 -45.95 35.91
CA LYS A 14 1.74 -44.69 35.63
C LYS A 14 2.74 -43.64 35.15
N ALA A 15 2.55 -43.12 33.94
CA ALA A 15 3.31 -41.96 33.46
C ALA A 15 2.81 -40.68 34.15
N GLU A 16 3.73 -39.79 34.53
CA GLU A 16 3.39 -38.47 35.05
C GLU A 16 2.91 -37.57 33.88
N LEU A 17 1.61 -37.27 33.86
CA LEU A 17 1.00 -36.42 32.83
C LEU A 17 1.08 -34.95 33.22
N LEU A 18 1.31 -34.09 32.23
CA LEU A 18 1.32 -32.65 32.40
C LEU A 18 -0.10 -32.11 32.55
N VAL A 19 -0.29 -31.14 33.44
CA VAL A 19 -1.56 -30.43 33.61
C VAL A 19 -1.80 -29.49 32.41
N PRO A 20 -2.93 -29.61 31.69
CA PRO A 20 -3.30 -28.69 30.61
C PRO A 20 -3.53 -27.26 31.13
N VAL A 21 -3.14 -26.26 30.34
CA VAL A 21 -3.40 -24.85 30.68
C VAL A 21 -4.88 -24.54 30.50
N LYS A 22 -5.52 -23.91 31.51
CA LYS A 22 -6.88 -23.39 31.38
C LYS A 22 -6.88 -22.12 30.52
N LEU A 23 -7.45 -22.17 29.32
CA LEU A 23 -7.65 -20.99 28.49
C LEU A 23 -8.78 -20.10 29.04
N LYS A 24 -8.62 -18.77 28.97
CA LYS A 24 -9.69 -17.82 29.35
C LYS A 24 -10.84 -17.87 28.33
N LYS A 25 -11.98 -18.44 28.72
CA LYS A 25 -13.28 -18.45 28.00
C LYS A 25 -13.20 -18.57 26.45
N PRO A 26 -12.56 -19.60 25.87
CA PRO A 26 -12.68 -19.85 24.43
C PRO A 26 -14.06 -20.44 24.09
N ASP A 27 -14.62 -20.04 22.95
CA ASP A 27 -15.77 -20.70 22.33
C ASP A 27 -15.37 -22.14 21.94
N PRO A 28 -15.99 -23.19 22.52
CA PRO A 28 -15.59 -24.59 22.29
C PRO A 28 -15.74 -25.04 20.83
N VAL A 29 -16.72 -24.50 20.10
CA VAL A 29 -16.95 -24.84 18.69
C VAL A 29 -15.82 -24.25 17.85
N LYS A 30 -15.51 -22.97 18.03
CA LYS A 30 -14.39 -22.31 17.33
C LYS A 30 -13.04 -22.94 17.67
N ALA A 31 -12.84 -23.34 18.93
CA ALA A 31 -11.60 -24.01 19.33
C ALA A 31 -11.44 -25.38 18.66
N ARG A 32 -12.54 -26.14 18.52
CA ARG A 32 -12.56 -27.42 17.80
C ARG A 32 -12.29 -27.23 16.31
N GLU A 33 -12.94 -26.26 15.67
CA GLU A 33 -12.74 -25.94 14.25
C GLU A 33 -11.30 -25.54 13.96
N ALA A 34 -10.75 -24.61 14.75
CA ALA A 34 -9.34 -24.21 14.66
C ALA A 34 -8.38 -25.40 14.88
N GLY A 35 -8.70 -26.32 15.82
CA GLY A 35 -7.93 -27.53 16.04
C GLY A 35 -7.96 -28.51 14.86
N LEU A 36 -9.12 -28.67 14.20
CA LEU A 36 -9.24 -29.49 12.99
C LEU A 36 -8.48 -28.87 11.82
N GLU A 37 -8.48 -27.54 11.69
CA GLU A 37 -7.68 -26.82 10.70
C GLU A 37 -6.17 -27.02 10.96
N LEU A 38 -5.72 -26.92 12.22
CA LEU A 38 -4.34 -27.22 12.60
C LEU A 38 -3.97 -28.66 12.24
N LEU A 39 -4.81 -29.64 12.57
CA LEU A 39 -4.57 -31.06 12.26
C LEU A 39 -4.36 -31.29 10.74
N LYS A 40 -5.16 -30.61 9.92
CA LYS A 40 -5.07 -30.64 8.45
C LYS A 40 -3.85 -29.92 7.92
N SER A 41 -3.49 -28.78 8.52
CA SER A 41 -2.56 -27.83 7.91
C SER A 41 -1.12 -27.94 8.38
N THR A 42 -0.86 -28.49 9.57
CA THR A 42 0.49 -28.51 10.16
C THR A 42 1.35 -29.70 9.71
N GLY A 43 0.76 -30.69 9.03
CA GLY A 43 1.44 -31.88 8.53
C GLY A 43 1.13 -33.19 9.28
N CYS A 44 0.20 -33.18 10.24
CA CYS A 44 -0.13 -34.39 11.03
C CYS A 44 -0.62 -35.55 10.15
N LEU A 45 -1.38 -35.25 9.10
CA LEU A 45 -1.96 -36.24 8.20
C LEU A 45 -0.93 -36.93 7.27
N ALA A 46 0.32 -36.44 7.22
CA ALA A 46 1.39 -37.10 6.50
C ALA A 46 1.79 -38.45 7.13
N CYS A 47 1.62 -38.57 8.46
CA CYS A 47 1.87 -39.82 9.20
C CYS A 47 0.57 -40.47 9.68
N HIS A 48 -0.43 -39.66 10.03
CA HIS A 48 -1.67 -40.13 10.63
C HIS A 48 -2.82 -40.20 9.63
N ARG A 49 -3.67 -41.21 9.78
CA ARG A 49 -4.97 -41.28 9.09
C ARG A 49 -6.09 -40.80 9.99
N VAL A 50 -7.03 -40.04 9.44
CA VAL A 50 -8.29 -39.63 10.07
C VAL A 50 -9.42 -39.85 9.06
N LYS A 51 -10.28 -40.82 9.33
CA LYS A 51 -11.31 -41.33 8.41
C LYS A 51 -10.66 -41.71 7.07
N SER A 52 -11.09 -41.10 5.97
CA SER A 52 -10.53 -41.29 4.63
C SER A 52 -9.40 -40.31 4.29
N LEU A 53 -9.03 -39.41 5.19
CA LEU A 53 -8.00 -38.38 4.95
C LEU A 53 -6.66 -38.76 5.57
N GLY A 54 -5.57 -38.55 4.82
CA GLY A 54 -4.20 -38.83 5.26
C GLY A 54 -3.83 -40.31 5.22
N GLY A 55 -2.73 -40.64 5.90
CA GLY A 55 -2.22 -42.00 6.04
C GLY A 55 -0.86 -42.19 5.36
N GLY A 56 0.16 -42.44 6.17
CA GLY A 56 1.43 -43.03 5.73
C GLY A 56 1.38 -44.56 5.77
N SER A 57 2.54 -45.21 5.68
CA SER A 57 2.63 -46.66 5.93
C SER A 57 2.24 -46.99 7.38
N ALA A 58 1.95 -48.27 7.68
CA ALA A 58 1.67 -48.71 9.04
C ALA A 58 2.83 -48.40 10.01
N GLU A 59 4.04 -48.19 9.49
CA GLU A 59 5.20 -47.76 10.25
C GLU A 59 5.30 -46.24 10.47
N ALA A 60 4.46 -45.38 9.87
CA ALA A 60 4.59 -43.93 9.94
C ALA A 60 3.87 -43.30 11.15
N GLY A 61 2.64 -43.73 11.45
CA GLY A 61 1.87 -43.23 12.59
C GLY A 61 0.53 -43.95 12.78
N PRO A 62 0.00 -44.01 14.01
CA PRO A 62 -1.28 -44.67 14.28
C PRO A 62 -2.48 -43.89 13.69
N GLU A 63 -3.54 -44.61 13.33
CA GLU A 63 -4.86 -44.08 13.00
C GLU A 63 -5.41 -43.22 14.16
N LEU A 64 -5.92 -42.03 13.86
CA LEU A 64 -6.45 -41.06 14.85
C LEU A 64 -7.98 -40.94 14.86
N THR A 65 -8.68 -41.61 13.95
CA THR A 65 -10.15 -41.52 13.78
C THR A 65 -10.96 -41.66 15.08
N ASP A 66 -10.53 -42.55 15.97
CA ASP A 66 -11.15 -42.78 17.29
C ASP A 66 -10.18 -42.49 18.45
N VAL A 67 -9.30 -41.50 18.31
CA VAL A 67 -8.31 -41.21 19.36
C VAL A 67 -8.94 -40.67 20.64
N GLY A 68 -10.02 -39.88 20.55
CA GLY A 68 -10.73 -39.32 21.70
C GLY A 68 -11.31 -40.39 22.63
N ARG A 69 -11.82 -41.50 22.06
CA ARG A 69 -12.28 -42.65 22.86
C ARG A 69 -11.14 -43.37 23.59
N ARG A 70 -9.90 -43.25 23.08
CA ARG A 70 -8.74 -44.02 23.55
C ARG A 70 -7.83 -43.26 24.50
N ARG A 71 -7.86 -41.93 24.51
CA ARG A 71 -6.89 -41.08 25.23
C ARG A 71 -7.56 -39.90 25.94
N SER A 72 -7.14 -39.62 27.17
CA SER A 72 -7.59 -38.45 27.93
C SER A 72 -7.00 -37.13 27.39
N VAL A 73 -7.58 -36.01 27.84
CA VAL A 73 -7.11 -34.65 27.50
C VAL A 73 -5.66 -34.43 27.97
N GLU A 74 -5.34 -34.84 29.20
CA GLU A 74 -4.01 -34.74 29.80
C GLU A 74 -2.99 -35.59 29.04
N TRP A 75 -3.40 -36.77 28.57
CA TRP A 75 -2.56 -37.62 27.75
C TRP A 75 -2.25 -36.97 26.40
N LEU A 76 -3.26 -36.45 25.70
CA LEU A 76 -3.09 -35.78 24.40
C LEU A 76 -2.23 -34.51 24.54
N TRP A 77 -2.47 -33.73 25.59
CA TRP A 77 -1.68 -32.54 25.91
C TRP A 77 -0.20 -32.89 26.15
N THR A 78 0.05 -33.91 26.98
CA THR A 78 1.40 -34.38 27.29
C THR A 78 2.07 -34.98 26.05
N TRP A 79 1.36 -35.77 25.25
CA TRP A 79 1.90 -36.39 24.03
C TRP A 79 2.28 -35.37 22.96
N LEU A 80 1.51 -34.29 22.81
CA LEU A 80 1.82 -33.21 21.87
C LEU A 80 2.94 -32.28 22.36
N LYS A 81 3.23 -32.26 23.66
CA LYS A 81 4.24 -31.37 24.27
C LYS A 81 5.57 -32.08 24.53
N GLU A 82 5.53 -33.26 25.13
CA GLU A 82 6.69 -34.01 25.61
C GLU A 82 6.40 -35.54 25.58
N PRO A 83 6.29 -36.14 24.38
CA PRO A 83 5.92 -37.54 24.21
C PRO A 83 6.89 -38.54 24.89
N SER A 84 8.16 -38.14 25.09
CA SER A 84 9.17 -38.92 25.82
C SER A 84 8.81 -39.20 27.28
N ARG A 85 7.95 -38.37 27.91
CA ARG A 85 7.40 -38.63 29.26
C ARG A 85 6.50 -39.85 29.30
N ILE A 86 5.81 -40.14 28.20
CA ILE A 86 4.89 -41.26 28.08
C ILE A 86 5.61 -42.49 27.52
N ASN A 87 6.44 -42.30 26.50
CA ASN A 87 7.23 -43.38 25.89
C ASN A 87 8.56 -42.81 25.43
N ARG A 88 9.67 -43.21 26.07
CA ARG A 88 11.03 -42.73 25.72
C ARG A 88 11.47 -43.12 24.30
N ASP A 89 10.95 -44.22 23.76
CA ASP A 89 11.28 -44.75 22.44
C ASP A 89 10.24 -44.34 21.37
N HIS A 90 9.51 -43.24 21.60
CA HIS A 90 8.50 -42.75 20.67
C HIS A 90 9.11 -42.25 19.34
N ARG A 91 8.30 -42.35 18.27
CA ARG A 91 8.64 -41.78 16.95
C ARG A 91 7.89 -40.49 16.63
N MET A 92 6.93 -40.09 17.46
CA MET A 92 6.17 -38.84 17.29
C MET A 92 7.10 -37.63 17.41
N PRO A 93 7.27 -36.79 16.38
CA PRO A 93 8.11 -35.61 16.50
C PRO A 93 7.38 -34.48 17.26
N VAL A 94 8.14 -33.52 17.79
CA VAL A 94 7.59 -32.43 18.60
C VAL A 94 7.37 -31.19 17.75
N PHE A 95 6.11 -30.76 17.62
CA PHE A 95 5.75 -29.54 16.93
C PHE A 95 5.81 -28.34 17.88
N ARG A 96 6.26 -27.19 17.35
CA ARG A 96 6.26 -25.93 18.11
C ARG A 96 4.88 -25.26 18.03
N PHE A 97 4.01 -25.68 18.93
CA PHE A 97 2.72 -25.04 19.18
C PHE A 97 2.79 -24.14 20.41
N ASN A 98 2.15 -22.98 20.35
CA ASN A 98 1.83 -22.24 21.57
C ASN A 98 0.73 -22.98 22.35
N ASP A 99 0.49 -22.58 23.60
CA ASP A 99 -0.47 -23.27 24.47
C ASP A 99 -1.92 -23.23 23.95
N THR A 100 -2.29 -22.18 23.21
CA THR A 100 -3.62 -22.06 22.60
C THR A 100 -3.79 -23.04 21.44
N GLU A 101 -2.84 -23.05 20.50
CA GLU A 101 -2.83 -23.98 19.35
C GLU A 101 -2.83 -25.44 19.82
N ARG A 102 -2.02 -25.74 20.85
CA ARG A 102 -1.95 -27.09 21.42
C ARG A 102 -3.30 -27.50 22.02
N MET A 103 -3.94 -26.61 22.78
CA MET A 103 -5.24 -26.92 23.38
C MET A 103 -6.32 -27.06 22.31
N GLN A 104 -6.33 -26.23 21.26
CA GLN A 104 -7.25 -26.37 20.12
C GLN A 104 -7.11 -27.75 19.47
N LEU A 105 -5.88 -28.21 19.24
CA LEU A 105 -5.61 -29.57 18.75
C LEU A 105 -6.11 -30.66 19.72
N VAL A 106 -5.87 -30.50 21.03
CA VAL A 106 -6.36 -31.45 22.05
C VAL A 106 -7.89 -31.54 22.02
N VAL A 107 -8.60 -30.39 22.00
CA VAL A 107 -10.07 -30.35 21.90
C VAL A 107 -10.56 -31.05 20.65
N ALA A 108 -9.94 -30.78 19.49
CA ALA A 108 -10.29 -31.43 18.24
C ALA A 108 -10.09 -32.95 18.28
N LEU A 109 -8.94 -33.41 18.79
CA LEU A 109 -8.60 -34.84 18.89
C LEU A 109 -9.48 -35.57 19.92
N SER A 110 -9.77 -34.95 21.06
CA SER A 110 -10.68 -35.51 22.07
C SER A 110 -12.11 -35.69 21.56
N ALA A 111 -12.53 -34.90 20.56
CA ALA A 111 -13.83 -35.03 19.91
C ALA A 111 -13.88 -36.10 18.80
N LEU A 112 -12.75 -36.73 18.44
CA LEU A 112 -12.69 -37.78 17.43
C LEU A 112 -13.06 -39.14 18.03
N GLY A 113 -14.10 -39.77 17.48
CA GLY A 113 -14.67 -41.03 17.98
C GLY A 113 -15.61 -40.84 19.16
N GLY A 114 -15.40 -39.87 20.05
CA GLY A 114 -16.22 -39.67 21.26
C GLY A 114 -15.36 -39.50 22.50
N PRO A 115 -15.94 -39.17 23.67
CA PRO A 115 -15.17 -38.88 24.86
C PRO A 115 -14.49 -40.13 25.44
N TRP A 116 -13.35 -39.91 26.10
CA TRP A 116 -12.66 -40.95 26.85
C TRP A 116 -13.43 -41.25 28.15
N HIS A 117 -13.79 -42.51 28.36
CA HIS A 117 -14.57 -42.96 29.53
C HIS A 117 -13.75 -43.72 30.58
N GLY A 118 -12.42 -43.67 30.50
CA GLY A 118 -11.54 -44.50 31.34
C GLY A 118 -11.31 -45.89 30.75
N ALA A 119 -10.20 -46.55 31.13
CA ALA A 119 -9.97 -47.95 30.82
C ALA A 119 -10.52 -48.82 31.95
N ALA A 120 -11.82 -49.14 31.94
CA ALA A 120 -12.40 -50.09 32.88
C ALA A 120 -12.11 -51.51 32.38
N VAL A 121 -10.90 -51.99 32.59
CA VAL A 121 -10.59 -53.41 32.42
C VAL A 121 -10.69 -54.05 33.80
N GLU A 122 -11.60 -55.00 33.95
CA GLU A 122 -11.78 -55.74 35.20
C GLU A 122 -10.54 -56.58 35.48
N THR A 123 -9.77 -56.18 36.50
CA THR A 123 -8.50 -56.82 36.87
C THR A 123 -8.68 -57.73 38.08
N THR A 124 -9.22 -58.94 37.87
CA THR A 124 -9.23 -59.98 38.91
C THR A 124 -7.89 -60.74 38.93
N PRO A 125 -7.44 -61.26 40.09
CA PRO A 125 -6.20 -62.04 40.20
C PRO A 125 -6.11 -63.19 39.17
N ASP A 126 -7.20 -63.92 38.97
CA ASP A 126 -7.27 -65.03 38.00
C ASP A 126 -7.10 -64.56 36.55
N ARG A 127 -7.71 -63.42 36.20
CA ARG A 127 -7.64 -62.85 34.85
C ARG A 127 -6.24 -62.31 34.56
N ILE A 128 -5.59 -61.71 35.56
CA ILE A 128 -4.17 -61.28 35.50
C ILE A 128 -3.25 -62.50 35.32
N ALA A 129 -3.41 -63.55 36.14
CA ALA A 129 -2.59 -64.76 36.07
C ALA A 129 -2.76 -65.47 34.71
N ARG A 130 -4.00 -65.58 34.22
CA ARG A 130 -4.32 -66.11 32.89
C ARG A 130 -3.71 -65.25 31.78
N GLY A 131 -3.76 -63.93 31.92
CA GLY A 131 -3.16 -62.98 30.99
C GLY A 131 -1.65 -63.13 30.87
N HIS A 132 -0.98 -63.20 32.02
CA HIS A 132 0.45 -63.45 32.09
C HIS A 132 0.85 -64.77 31.44
N LYS A 133 0.12 -65.86 31.73
CA LYS A 133 0.34 -67.18 31.13
C LYS A 133 0.14 -67.14 29.61
N LEU A 134 -0.91 -66.47 29.13
CA LEU A 134 -1.21 -66.32 27.71
C LEU A 134 -0.12 -65.51 26.97
N ALA A 135 0.35 -64.41 27.55
CA ALA A 135 1.42 -63.59 26.96
C ALA A 135 2.76 -64.35 26.88
N GLN A 136 3.06 -65.18 27.89
CA GLN A 136 4.22 -66.06 27.86
C GLN A 136 4.07 -67.21 26.85
N SER A 137 2.91 -67.87 26.79
CA SER A 137 2.66 -68.96 25.84
C SER A 137 2.63 -68.49 24.39
N ALA A 138 2.18 -67.26 24.15
CA ALA A 138 2.19 -66.62 22.84
C ALA A 138 3.58 -66.10 22.43
N GLY A 139 4.59 -66.21 23.30
CA GLY A 139 5.96 -65.80 23.02
C GLY A 139 6.19 -64.29 22.99
N CYS A 140 5.28 -63.48 23.53
CA CYS A 140 5.38 -62.01 23.49
C CYS A 140 6.66 -61.49 24.16
N VAL A 141 7.13 -62.16 25.22
CA VAL A 141 8.39 -61.84 25.95
C VAL A 141 9.67 -61.98 25.10
N ARG A 142 9.61 -62.64 23.94
CA ARG A 142 10.77 -62.89 23.08
C ARG A 142 11.18 -61.65 22.29
N CYS A 143 10.23 -60.74 22.05
CA CYS A 143 10.46 -59.50 21.31
C CYS A 143 10.06 -58.24 22.11
N HIS A 144 9.13 -58.36 23.07
CA HIS A 144 8.69 -57.24 23.92
C HIS A 144 9.24 -57.36 25.34
N ARG A 145 9.70 -56.24 25.90
CA ARG A 145 10.02 -56.13 27.32
C ARG A 145 8.72 -56.01 28.12
N LEU A 146 8.43 -57.00 28.95
CA LEU A 146 7.19 -57.06 29.74
C LEU A 146 7.47 -56.83 31.24
N PRO A 147 6.53 -56.25 32.00
CA PRO A 147 6.73 -55.93 33.42
C PRO A 147 7.08 -57.15 34.28
N GLY A 148 7.99 -56.98 35.25
CA GLY A 148 8.39 -58.04 36.20
C GLY A 148 9.38 -59.09 35.66
N LYS A 149 9.80 -58.98 34.39
CA LYS A 149 10.94 -59.75 33.84
C LYS A 149 11.94 -58.80 33.18
N PRO A 150 13.26 -59.06 33.27
CA PRO A 150 14.22 -58.37 32.43
C PRO A 150 13.87 -58.62 30.96
N GLY A 151 14.10 -57.62 30.10
CA GLY A 151 13.78 -57.69 28.66
C GLY A 151 14.56 -58.79 27.92
N PRO A 152 14.53 -58.81 26.58
CA PRO A 152 15.19 -59.85 25.77
C PRO A 152 16.73 -59.97 25.93
N GLN A 153 17.33 -59.26 26.89
CA GLN A 153 18.72 -59.40 27.31
C GLN A 153 18.79 -59.76 28.80
N GLN A 154 18.67 -61.06 29.11
CA GLN A 154 19.38 -61.63 30.27
C GLN A 154 20.33 -62.74 29.78
N PRO A 155 21.52 -62.87 30.38
CA PRO A 155 22.50 -63.90 30.03
C PRO A 155 21.91 -65.28 30.31
N GLY A 156 21.88 -66.16 29.31
CA GLY A 156 21.41 -67.54 29.44
C GLY A 156 20.05 -67.85 28.79
N GLY A 157 19.26 -66.83 28.40
CA GLY A 157 18.13 -67.04 27.50
C GLY A 157 18.63 -67.16 26.06
N LYS A 158 18.43 -68.31 25.39
CA LYS A 158 18.80 -68.43 23.97
C LYS A 158 18.11 -67.32 23.16
N LEU A 159 18.93 -66.47 22.54
CA LEU A 159 18.53 -65.53 21.47
C LEU A 159 17.66 -66.28 20.43
N PRO A 160 16.87 -65.58 19.60
CA PRO A 160 16.42 -66.17 18.33
C PRO A 160 17.62 -66.88 17.70
N GLY A 161 17.46 -68.16 17.32
CA GLY A 161 18.59 -68.95 16.83
C GLY A 161 19.36 -68.18 15.76
N ASP A 162 20.69 -68.35 15.73
CA ASP A 162 21.56 -67.63 14.81
C ASP A 162 21.02 -67.69 13.38
N LEU A 163 20.44 -66.57 12.92
CA LEU A 163 19.90 -66.44 11.57
C LEU A 163 21.04 -66.22 10.56
N SER A 164 22.30 -66.13 10.98
CA SER A 164 23.44 -66.08 10.06
C SER A 164 23.62 -67.38 9.27
N GLN A 165 23.02 -68.48 9.75
CA GLN A 165 23.06 -69.79 9.11
C GLN A 165 21.64 -70.28 8.78
N PRO A 166 21.46 -71.08 7.70
CA PRO A 166 20.21 -71.73 7.43
C PRO A 166 19.89 -72.78 8.53
N PRO A 167 18.61 -73.01 8.85
CA PRO A 167 18.22 -74.06 9.78
C PRO A 167 18.63 -75.43 9.24
N LYS A 168 19.08 -76.32 10.15
CA LYS A 168 19.49 -77.69 9.81
C LYS A 168 18.35 -78.54 9.22
N ASP A 169 17.11 -78.22 9.56
CA ASP A 169 15.91 -78.85 9.03
C ASP A 169 14.83 -77.78 8.78
N TRP A 170 14.49 -77.60 7.50
CA TRP A 170 13.48 -76.64 7.06
C TRP A 170 12.05 -77.07 7.42
N ALA A 171 11.77 -78.38 7.48
CA ALA A 171 10.49 -78.92 7.96
C ALA A 171 10.34 -78.72 9.47
N ALA A 172 11.47 -78.61 10.19
CA ALA A 172 11.55 -78.20 11.60
C ALA A 172 11.63 -76.66 11.81
N SER A 173 11.62 -75.83 10.76
CA SER A 173 11.80 -74.37 10.86
C SER A 173 10.50 -73.57 11.04
N CYS A 174 10.63 -72.25 11.24
CA CYS A 174 9.48 -71.34 11.27
C CYS A 174 8.80 -71.16 9.90
N LEU A 175 9.39 -71.66 8.80
CA LEU A 175 8.79 -71.73 7.47
C LEU A 175 8.01 -73.04 7.23
N ALA A 176 7.84 -73.87 8.25
CA ALA A 176 7.02 -75.08 8.16
C ALA A 176 5.53 -74.74 7.98
N GLY A 177 4.76 -75.69 7.42
CA GLY A 177 3.33 -75.53 7.16
C GLY A 177 2.42 -75.68 8.38
N THR A 178 2.93 -76.25 9.49
CA THR A 178 2.13 -76.50 10.70
C THR A 178 2.89 -76.08 11.96
N PRO A 179 2.23 -75.37 12.90
CA PRO A 179 2.88 -74.94 14.13
C PRO A 179 3.13 -76.15 15.04
N ASP A 180 4.26 -76.15 15.77
CA ASP A 180 4.53 -77.16 16.81
C ASP A 180 4.42 -76.49 18.18
N ARG A 181 3.28 -76.70 18.85
CA ARG A 181 2.97 -76.10 20.15
C ARG A 181 3.79 -76.71 21.29
N SER A 182 4.19 -77.98 21.17
CA SER A 182 5.02 -78.67 22.17
C SER A 182 6.44 -78.08 22.21
N LYS A 183 6.97 -77.73 21.03
CA LYS A 183 8.29 -77.08 20.86
C LYS A 183 8.21 -75.55 20.78
N LYS A 184 7.03 -74.96 21.00
CA LYS A 184 6.78 -73.50 20.96
C LYS A 184 7.27 -72.85 19.65
N ARG A 185 7.12 -73.57 18.53
CA ARG A 185 7.55 -73.18 17.18
C ARG A 185 6.36 -72.64 16.36
N PRO A 186 6.40 -71.39 15.90
CA PRO A 186 5.39 -70.85 14.99
C PRO A 186 5.54 -71.43 13.57
N ALA A 187 4.46 -71.37 12.78
CA ALA A 187 4.46 -71.74 11.36
C ALA A 187 4.06 -70.55 10.51
N TYR A 188 5.06 -69.80 10.05
CA TYR A 188 4.87 -68.66 9.14
C TYR A 188 4.86 -69.09 7.67
N GLY A 189 5.21 -70.35 7.36
CA GLY A 189 5.20 -70.87 5.99
C GLY A 189 3.82 -70.86 5.32
N THR A 190 2.74 -70.85 6.11
CA THR A 190 1.36 -70.73 5.61
C THR A 190 0.90 -69.29 5.38
N LEU A 191 1.67 -68.30 5.85
CA LEU A 191 1.38 -66.86 5.70
C LEU A 191 2.18 -66.22 4.54
N LEU A 192 2.99 -67.01 3.85
CA LEU A 192 3.89 -66.60 2.78
C LEU A 192 3.58 -67.37 1.50
N SER A 193 3.82 -66.78 0.33
CA SER A 193 3.71 -67.51 -0.94
C SER A 193 4.82 -68.56 -1.07
N LYS A 194 4.65 -69.54 -1.97
CA LYS A 194 5.68 -70.55 -2.25
C LYS A 194 7.01 -69.91 -2.68
N ASP A 195 6.94 -68.85 -3.49
CA ASP A 195 8.11 -68.10 -3.96
C ASP A 195 8.82 -67.38 -2.80
N GLN A 196 8.07 -66.71 -1.92
CA GLN A 196 8.65 -66.06 -0.73
C GLN A 196 9.32 -67.06 0.21
N VAL A 197 8.73 -68.24 0.39
CA VAL A 197 9.36 -69.31 1.19
C VAL A 197 10.65 -69.82 0.51
N SER A 198 10.67 -69.90 -0.83
CA SER A 198 11.85 -70.26 -1.61
C SER A 198 12.95 -69.20 -1.51
N ASP A 199 12.63 -67.93 -1.72
CA ASP A 199 13.56 -66.79 -1.68
C ASP A 199 14.21 -66.65 -0.30
N ILE A 200 13.44 -66.82 0.77
CA ILE A 200 13.97 -66.79 2.14
C ILE A 200 14.94 -67.95 2.36
N ARG A 201 14.62 -69.17 1.87
CA ARG A 201 15.52 -70.33 1.96
C ARG A 201 16.81 -70.09 1.19
N GLU A 202 16.72 -69.54 -0.01
CA GLU A 202 17.87 -69.21 -0.86
C GLU A 202 18.75 -68.12 -0.24
N PHE A 203 18.14 -67.05 0.27
CA PHE A 203 18.83 -65.96 0.96
C PHE A 203 19.64 -66.45 2.17
N TYR A 204 19.04 -67.27 3.04
CA TYR A 204 19.76 -67.84 4.18
C TYR A 204 20.77 -68.92 3.78
N GLY A 205 20.51 -69.69 2.71
CA GLY A 205 21.47 -70.63 2.13
C GLY A 205 22.74 -69.94 1.62
N ALA A 206 22.59 -68.80 0.94
CA ALA A 206 23.70 -67.99 0.44
C ALA A 206 24.48 -67.27 1.55
N ARG A 207 23.85 -67.01 2.70
CA ARG A 207 24.42 -66.31 3.85
C ARG A 207 25.59 -67.04 4.53
N THR A 208 25.64 -68.36 4.41
CA THR A 208 26.73 -69.22 4.91
C THR A 208 28.13 -68.79 4.44
N LYS A 209 28.23 -68.04 3.34
CA LYS A 209 29.50 -67.65 2.69
C LYS A 209 29.96 -66.21 2.95
N ARG A 210 29.21 -65.35 3.69
CA ARG A 210 29.58 -63.93 3.89
C ARG A 210 29.17 -63.38 5.26
N VAL A 211 30.13 -62.76 5.97
CA VAL A 211 29.87 -61.91 7.15
C VAL A 211 29.52 -60.50 6.69
N LEU A 212 28.46 -59.89 7.22
CA LEU A 212 28.06 -58.52 6.87
C LEU A 212 28.90 -57.50 7.66
N SER A 213 29.53 -56.56 6.95
CA SER A 213 30.21 -55.41 7.57
C SER A 213 29.19 -54.49 8.29
N PRO A 214 29.63 -53.70 9.29
CA PRO A 214 28.80 -52.62 9.84
C PRO A 214 28.31 -51.68 8.74
N LEU A 215 27.14 -51.08 8.94
CA LEU A 215 26.61 -50.09 8.02
C LEU A 215 27.57 -48.90 7.92
N SER A 216 27.85 -48.45 6.69
CA SER A 216 28.60 -47.22 6.44
C SER A 216 27.87 -46.01 7.03
N GLU A 217 28.58 -44.93 7.36
CA GLU A 217 27.95 -43.67 7.81
C GLU A 217 26.89 -43.16 6.81
N TYR A 218 27.16 -43.31 5.52
CA TYR A 218 26.23 -43.00 4.44
C TYR A 218 24.93 -43.83 4.53
N ASP A 219 25.04 -45.15 4.68
CA ASP A 219 23.87 -46.04 4.81
C ASP A 219 23.11 -45.82 6.12
N GLN A 220 23.82 -45.55 7.21
CA GLN A 220 23.21 -45.15 8.47
C GLN A 220 22.37 -43.87 8.29
N GLY A 221 22.91 -42.85 7.63
CA GLY A 221 22.19 -41.62 7.34
C GLY A 221 20.93 -41.84 6.49
N ARG A 222 21.03 -42.67 5.45
CA ARG A 222 19.88 -43.08 4.63
C ARG A 222 18.81 -43.79 5.46
N MET A 223 19.22 -44.69 6.36
CA MET A 223 18.29 -45.38 7.27
C MET A 223 17.62 -44.42 8.25
N VAL A 224 18.35 -43.46 8.81
CA VAL A 224 17.76 -42.43 9.69
C VAL A 224 16.70 -41.63 8.95
N LEU A 225 16.95 -41.20 7.70
CA LEU A 225 15.96 -40.49 6.88
C LEU A 225 14.64 -41.27 6.74
N GLN A 226 14.72 -42.59 6.51
CA GLN A 226 13.57 -43.47 6.37
C GLN A 226 12.88 -43.73 7.72
N GLN A 227 13.63 -44.09 8.75
CA GLN A 227 13.12 -44.40 10.09
C GLN A 227 12.42 -43.20 10.74
N ARG A 228 12.89 -41.99 10.47
CA ARG A 228 12.28 -40.75 10.97
C ARG A 228 11.13 -40.27 10.10
N GLY A 229 10.79 -40.98 9.01
CA GLY A 229 9.63 -40.68 8.17
C GLY A 229 9.72 -39.36 7.41
N CYS A 230 10.94 -38.87 7.13
CA CYS A 230 11.13 -37.57 6.48
C CYS A 230 10.44 -37.51 5.10
N LEU A 231 10.44 -38.65 4.38
CA LEU A 231 9.83 -38.78 3.05
C LEU A 231 8.28 -38.89 3.07
N SER A 232 7.66 -39.03 4.25
CA SER A 232 6.20 -38.92 4.38
C SER A 232 5.74 -37.48 4.17
N CYS A 233 6.57 -36.51 4.55
CA CYS A 233 6.30 -35.09 4.37
C CYS A 233 7.00 -34.54 3.13
N HIS A 234 8.30 -34.82 2.99
CA HIS A 234 9.15 -34.20 1.98
C HIS A 234 9.29 -35.04 0.72
N GLU A 235 9.27 -34.37 -0.43
CA GLU A 235 9.64 -34.97 -1.70
C GLU A 235 11.17 -35.23 -1.78
N ARG A 236 11.57 -36.39 -2.30
CA ARG A 236 12.97 -36.69 -2.68
C ARG A 236 13.02 -37.85 -3.67
N GLY A 237 13.72 -37.69 -4.80
CA GLY A 237 13.80 -38.72 -5.84
C GLY A 237 12.42 -39.04 -6.42
N THR A 238 12.00 -40.31 -6.38
CA THR A 238 10.66 -40.74 -6.80
C THR A 238 9.58 -40.60 -5.72
N GLY A 239 9.96 -40.28 -4.48
CA GLY A 239 9.04 -40.10 -3.37
C GLY A 239 8.32 -38.76 -3.46
N LYS A 240 6.99 -38.78 -3.59
CA LYS A 240 6.13 -37.58 -3.81
C LYS A 240 5.84 -36.74 -2.54
N GLY A 241 6.26 -37.20 -1.36
CA GLY A 241 5.99 -36.52 -0.09
C GLY A 241 4.51 -36.17 0.13
N ASN A 242 4.26 -35.00 0.73
CA ASN A 242 2.92 -34.54 1.07
C ASN A 242 2.12 -33.94 -0.10
N THR A 243 2.69 -33.88 -1.31
CA THR A 243 2.11 -33.13 -2.44
C THR A 243 0.73 -33.62 -2.85
N ALA A 244 0.54 -34.95 -2.92
CA ALA A 244 -0.77 -35.53 -3.26
C ALA A 244 -1.83 -35.29 -2.16
N LEU A 245 -1.41 -35.26 -0.89
CA LEU A 245 -2.29 -35.03 0.25
C LEU A 245 -2.70 -33.55 0.35
N ALA A 246 -1.81 -32.63 0.03
CA ALA A 246 -2.09 -31.19 0.08
C ALA A 246 -3.32 -30.81 -0.76
N GLY A 247 -3.47 -31.40 -1.95
CA GLY A 247 -4.63 -31.18 -2.82
C GLY A 247 -5.95 -31.67 -2.22
N SER A 248 -5.96 -32.84 -1.59
CA SER A 248 -7.19 -33.41 -0.99
C SER A 248 -7.58 -32.75 0.34
N VAL A 249 -6.61 -32.15 1.04
CA VAL A 249 -6.83 -31.48 2.33
C VAL A 249 -7.15 -29.99 2.18
N ALA A 250 -6.76 -29.35 1.07
CA ALA A 250 -7.02 -27.94 0.76
C ALA A 250 -8.50 -27.66 0.37
N THR A 251 -9.42 -27.90 1.30
CA THR A 251 -10.88 -27.69 1.16
C THR A 251 -11.42 -26.78 2.27
N GLY A 252 -12.62 -26.21 2.08
CA GLY A 252 -13.21 -25.26 3.05
C GLY A 252 -12.35 -24.00 3.20
N GLU A 253 -12.02 -23.62 4.43
CA GLU A 253 -11.14 -22.47 4.75
C GLU A 253 -9.72 -22.60 4.16
N LEU A 254 -9.27 -23.82 3.82
CA LEU A 254 -7.97 -24.07 3.18
C LEU A 254 -8.04 -24.12 1.64
N ALA A 255 -9.21 -23.84 1.04
CA ALA A 255 -9.37 -23.81 -0.41
C ALA A 255 -8.35 -22.84 -1.07
N GLY A 256 -7.67 -23.30 -2.12
CA GLY A 256 -6.63 -22.52 -2.79
C GLY A 256 -5.29 -22.41 -2.03
N GLN A 257 -5.15 -23.01 -0.85
CA GLN A 257 -3.93 -22.94 -0.03
C GLN A 257 -3.03 -24.18 -0.14
N SER A 258 -3.27 -25.09 -1.09
CA SER A 258 -2.46 -26.31 -1.29
C SER A 258 -0.93 -26.05 -1.29
N PRO A 259 -0.39 -25.01 -1.96
CA PRO A 259 1.05 -24.70 -1.91
C PRO A 259 1.59 -24.40 -0.50
N ALA A 260 0.75 -23.94 0.43
CA ALA A 260 1.13 -23.68 1.82
C ALA A 260 1.20 -24.97 2.68
N LEU A 261 0.73 -26.10 2.16
CA LEU A 261 0.66 -27.40 2.85
C LEU A 261 1.77 -28.37 2.41
N VAL A 262 2.53 -28.01 1.38
CA VAL A 262 3.64 -28.82 0.84
C VAL A 262 4.96 -28.30 1.42
N PRO A 263 5.73 -29.11 2.17
CA PRO A 263 7.01 -28.67 2.71
C PRO A 263 8.08 -28.62 1.59
N PRO A 264 9.20 -27.90 1.79
CA PRO A 264 10.26 -27.82 0.80
C PRO A 264 10.81 -29.21 0.42
N SER A 265 11.06 -29.46 -0.86
CA SER A 265 11.70 -30.70 -1.32
C SER A 265 13.08 -30.90 -0.67
N LEU A 266 13.41 -32.15 -0.36
CA LEU A 266 14.74 -32.57 0.09
C LEU A 266 15.64 -32.96 -1.08
N THR A 267 15.18 -32.92 -2.33
CA THR A 267 16.03 -33.12 -3.51
C THR A 267 17.15 -32.07 -3.55
N ALA A 268 18.40 -32.51 -3.74
CA ALA A 268 19.59 -31.67 -3.81
C ALA A 268 19.85 -30.78 -2.58
N VAL A 269 19.26 -31.11 -1.42
CA VAL A 269 19.36 -30.28 -0.21
C VAL A 269 20.79 -30.18 0.32
N GLY A 270 21.60 -31.23 0.14
CA GLY A 270 23.01 -31.25 0.54
C GLY A 270 23.94 -30.44 -0.35
N ASP A 271 23.56 -30.19 -1.61
CA ASP A 271 24.26 -29.24 -2.50
C ASP A 271 23.79 -27.80 -2.28
N LYS A 272 22.49 -27.64 -1.99
CA LYS A 272 21.82 -26.36 -1.81
C LYS A 272 22.28 -25.61 -0.57
N LEU A 273 22.25 -26.28 0.59
CA LEU A 273 22.51 -25.62 1.87
C LEU A 273 23.99 -25.64 2.22
N VAL A 274 24.46 -24.60 2.90
CA VAL A 274 25.75 -24.67 3.60
C VAL A 274 25.65 -25.66 4.76
N ASP A 275 26.72 -26.39 5.05
CA ASP A 275 26.72 -27.55 5.97
C ASP A 275 26.14 -27.21 7.35
N ARG A 276 26.55 -26.06 7.90
CA ARG A 276 26.01 -25.54 9.18
C ARG A 276 24.49 -25.31 9.16
N ALA A 277 23.94 -24.84 8.05
CA ALA A 277 22.52 -24.57 7.91
C ALA A 277 21.71 -25.84 7.70
N LEU A 278 22.30 -26.83 7.00
CA LEU A 278 21.74 -28.17 6.85
C LEU A 278 21.68 -28.89 8.21
N ALA A 279 22.81 -28.96 8.93
CA ALA A 279 22.89 -29.60 10.24
C ALA A 279 21.88 -29.02 11.24
N ARG A 280 21.75 -27.68 11.28
CA ARG A 280 20.74 -27.00 12.12
C ARG A 280 19.30 -27.31 11.72
N SER A 281 19.05 -27.55 10.43
CA SER A 281 17.72 -27.95 9.92
C SER A 281 17.38 -29.39 10.32
N VAL A 282 18.35 -30.30 10.20
CA VAL A 282 18.22 -31.70 10.65
C VAL A 282 17.97 -31.75 12.17
N ALA A 283 18.67 -30.94 12.96
CA ALA A 283 18.49 -30.88 14.41
C ALA A 283 17.13 -30.29 14.87
N GLY A 284 16.38 -29.63 13.98
CA GLY A 284 15.17 -28.90 14.34
C GLY A 284 15.41 -27.66 15.22
N GLU A 285 16.63 -27.10 15.18
CA GLU A 285 17.10 -26.00 16.05
C GLU A 285 16.84 -24.60 15.49
N GLN A 286 16.10 -24.49 14.38
CA GLN A 286 15.78 -23.19 13.77
C GLN A 286 15.03 -22.30 14.77
N LYS A 287 15.48 -21.06 15.03
CA LYS A 287 14.85 -20.18 16.05
C LYS A 287 13.56 -19.50 15.57
N SER A 288 13.38 -19.35 14.26
CA SER A 288 12.25 -18.65 13.65
C SER A 288 11.64 -19.44 12.48
N VAL A 289 10.37 -19.17 12.16
CA VAL A 289 9.70 -19.70 10.97
C VAL A 289 10.23 -18.95 9.75
N ARG A 290 11.03 -19.64 8.93
CA ARG A 290 11.68 -19.05 7.75
C ARG A 290 10.70 -18.69 6.63
N LEU A 291 9.67 -19.51 6.41
CA LEU A 291 8.70 -19.36 5.34
C LEU A 291 7.33 -19.09 5.98
N PRO A 292 7.02 -17.83 6.36
CA PRO A 292 5.85 -17.50 7.18
C PRO A 292 4.50 -17.76 6.50
N TRP A 293 4.48 -18.01 5.18
CA TRP A 293 3.27 -18.39 4.45
C TRP A 293 3.01 -19.90 4.43
N LEU A 294 3.98 -20.73 4.84
CA LEU A 294 3.73 -22.16 4.99
C LEU A 294 2.89 -22.41 6.24
N ARG A 295 1.81 -23.16 6.06
CA ARG A 295 0.99 -23.67 7.16
C ARG A 295 1.56 -24.99 7.70
N VAL A 296 2.14 -25.82 6.82
CA VAL A 296 2.89 -27.02 7.20
C VAL A 296 4.11 -26.64 8.03
N ARG A 297 4.35 -27.35 9.14
CA ARG A 297 5.43 -27.05 10.08
C ARG A 297 6.46 -28.18 10.10
N MET A 298 7.74 -27.84 10.04
CA MET A 298 8.82 -28.80 10.29
C MET A 298 8.88 -29.09 11.79
N PRO A 299 8.63 -30.34 12.23
CA PRO A 299 8.69 -30.67 13.65
C PRO A 299 10.14 -30.98 14.08
N ARG A 300 10.37 -31.05 15.39
CA ARG A 300 11.67 -31.45 15.95
C ARG A 300 11.68 -32.96 16.15
N PHE A 301 12.61 -33.63 15.47
CA PHE A 301 12.91 -35.05 15.69
C PHE A 301 13.96 -35.21 16.78
N VAL A 302 13.89 -36.30 17.53
CA VAL A 302 14.92 -36.68 18.50
C VAL A 302 15.97 -37.50 17.76
N HIS A 303 17.17 -36.93 17.59
CA HIS A 303 18.33 -37.59 17.01
C HIS A 303 19.42 -37.77 18.08
N SER A 304 20.12 -38.89 18.06
CA SER A 304 21.45 -38.96 18.68
C SER A 304 22.44 -38.09 17.89
N LYS A 305 23.60 -37.76 18.49
CA LYS A 305 24.64 -37.00 17.78
C LYS A 305 25.12 -37.74 16.53
N ASP A 306 25.25 -39.07 16.62
CA ASP A 306 25.70 -39.92 15.51
C ASP A 306 24.64 -40.00 14.41
N GLU A 307 23.35 -40.12 14.76
CA GLU A 307 22.26 -40.12 13.79
C GLU A 307 22.18 -38.78 13.03
N GLN A 308 22.40 -37.67 13.72
CA GLN A 308 22.42 -36.34 13.12
C GLN A 308 23.62 -36.16 12.17
N ALA A 309 24.80 -36.61 12.59
CA ALA A 309 26.01 -36.57 11.77
C ALA A 309 25.85 -37.42 10.52
N ALA A 310 25.44 -38.69 10.67
CA ALA A 310 25.24 -39.63 9.58
C ALA A 310 24.17 -39.14 8.59
N LEU A 311 23.03 -38.62 9.06
CA LEU A 311 21.99 -38.06 8.18
C LEU A 311 22.49 -36.83 7.41
N THR A 312 23.24 -35.95 8.08
CA THR A 312 23.84 -34.77 7.42
C THR A 312 24.87 -35.20 6.37
N HIS A 313 25.73 -36.16 6.70
CA HIS A 313 26.72 -36.74 5.81
C HIS A 313 26.06 -37.36 4.58
N PHE A 314 25.04 -38.21 4.76
CA PHE A 314 24.30 -38.82 3.64
C PHE A 314 23.73 -37.77 2.69
N LEU A 315 23.06 -36.73 3.21
CA LEU A 315 22.48 -35.68 2.37
C LEU A 315 23.56 -34.92 1.60
N ILE A 316 24.69 -34.60 2.23
CA ILE A 316 25.81 -33.92 1.56
C ILE A 316 26.45 -34.83 0.52
N ALA A 317 26.92 -36.01 0.90
CA ALA A 317 27.65 -36.93 0.03
C ALA A 317 26.81 -37.38 -1.18
N HIS A 318 25.49 -37.55 -1.00
CA HIS A 318 24.60 -37.90 -2.10
C HIS A 318 24.34 -36.74 -3.06
N ASP A 319 24.20 -35.51 -2.54
CA ASP A 319 23.69 -34.39 -3.35
C ASP A 319 24.78 -33.47 -3.90
N ARG A 320 25.91 -33.33 -3.19
CA ARG A 320 26.94 -32.32 -3.43
C ARG A 320 27.55 -32.47 -4.81
N VAL A 321 27.48 -31.42 -5.61
CA VAL A 321 28.22 -31.35 -6.88
C VAL A 321 29.70 -31.08 -6.56
N PRO A 322 30.65 -31.90 -7.06
CA PRO A 322 32.08 -31.68 -6.88
C PRO A 322 32.54 -30.36 -7.51
N ASP A 323 33.57 -29.75 -6.93
CA ASP A 323 34.05 -28.43 -7.37
C ASP A 323 34.68 -28.46 -8.78
N ASP A 324 35.24 -29.60 -9.18
CA ASP A 324 35.81 -29.87 -10.51
C ASP A 324 34.77 -30.33 -11.56
N SER A 325 33.50 -30.45 -11.17
CA SER A 325 32.43 -30.86 -12.08
C SER A 325 32.20 -29.84 -13.20
N PRO A 326 31.92 -30.26 -14.46
CA PRO A 326 31.48 -29.36 -15.53
C PRO A 326 30.18 -28.58 -15.20
N ALA A 327 29.41 -29.05 -14.22
CA ALA A 327 28.21 -28.38 -13.74
C ALA A 327 28.52 -27.23 -12.74
N THR A 328 29.76 -27.06 -12.31
CA THR A 328 30.18 -25.98 -11.41
C THR A 328 30.42 -24.70 -12.23
N PRO A 329 29.63 -23.63 -12.00
CA PRO A 329 29.78 -22.39 -12.76
C PRO A 329 31.12 -21.72 -12.42
N SER A 330 31.76 -21.10 -13.41
CA SER A 330 32.92 -20.23 -13.17
C SER A 330 32.50 -19.11 -12.22
N VAL A 331 33.10 -19.07 -11.04
CA VAL A 331 32.72 -18.13 -9.98
C VAL A 331 33.56 -16.86 -10.12
N PRO A 332 32.98 -15.71 -10.53
CA PRO A 332 33.74 -14.47 -10.59
C PRO A 332 34.29 -14.08 -9.21
N PRO A 333 35.50 -13.49 -9.15
CA PRO A 333 36.09 -13.06 -7.90
C PRO A 333 35.19 -12.05 -7.18
N ARG A 334 35.21 -12.10 -5.84
CA ARG A 334 34.50 -11.12 -5.02
C ARG A 334 35.18 -9.76 -5.16
N GLY A 335 34.43 -8.76 -5.56
CA GLY A 335 34.95 -7.40 -5.69
C GLY A 335 33.80 -6.47 -6.02
N GLY A 336 33.42 -5.62 -5.08
CA GLY A 336 32.34 -4.67 -5.27
C GLY A 336 32.62 -3.37 -4.55
N ASN A 337 32.68 -2.28 -5.31
CA ASN A 337 32.63 -0.93 -4.77
C ASN A 337 31.16 -0.47 -4.69
N ASP A 338 30.94 0.80 -4.38
CA ASP A 338 29.58 1.35 -4.28
C ASP A 338 28.82 1.29 -5.63
N GLN A 339 29.51 1.38 -6.77
CA GLN A 339 28.92 1.25 -8.11
C GLN A 339 28.36 -0.16 -8.32
N THR A 340 29.18 -1.19 -8.07
CA THR A 340 28.77 -2.60 -8.18
C THR A 340 27.55 -2.90 -7.31
N LEU A 341 27.51 -2.37 -6.08
CA LEU A 341 26.38 -2.59 -5.17
C LEU A 341 25.07 -1.98 -5.72
N LEU A 342 25.13 -0.79 -6.32
CA LEU A 342 23.95 -0.11 -6.89
C LEU A 342 23.45 -0.80 -8.15
N GLU A 343 24.35 -1.15 -9.07
CA GLU A 343 24.01 -1.91 -10.28
C GLU A 343 23.36 -3.25 -9.93
N SER A 344 23.88 -3.97 -8.93
CA SER A 344 23.28 -5.20 -8.43
C SER A 344 21.91 -5.02 -7.76
N GLN A 345 21.66 -3.88 -7.12
CA GLN A 345 20.33 -3.55 -6.60
C GLN A 345 19.33 -3.35 -7.74
N ASP A 346 19.73 -2.65 -8.81
CA ASP A 346 18.89 -2.50 -10.01
C ASP A 346 18.60 -3.87 -10.65
N LEU A 347 19.56 -4.80 -10.68
CA LEU A 347 19.38 -6.15 -11.24
C LEU A 347 18.23 -6.92 -10.56
N VAL A 348 18.07 -6.82 -9.24
CA VAL A 348 17.00 -7.51 -8.51
C VAL A 348 15.66 -6.74 -8.53
N SER A 349 15.68 -5.49 -8.98
CA SER A 349 14.51 -4.58 -9.07
C SER A 349 13.66 -4.82 -10.33
N PHE A 350 12.58 -4.05 -10.48
CA PHE A 350 11.74 -4.03 -11.70
C PHE A 350 12.46 -3.49 -12.94
N LYS A 351 13.64 -2.85 -12.81
CA LYS A 351 14.50 -2.47 -13.94
C LYS A 351 15.27 -3.65 -14.54
N GLY A 352 15.45 -4.71 -13.75
CA GLY A 352 16.22 -5.89 -14.14
C GLY A 352 15.38 -7.16 -14.12
N PHE A 353 15.85 -8.17 -13.41
CA PHE A 353 15.24 -9.49 -13.32
C PHE A 353 13.97 -9.54 -12.45
N SER A 354 13.57 -8.44 -11.82
CA SER A 354 12.30 -8.32 -11.07
C SER A 354 12.14 -9.32 -9.93
N CYS A 355 13.24 -9.71 -9.27
CA CYS A 355 13.20 -10.64 -8.14
C CYS A 355 12.31 -10.14 -6.99
N ILE A 356 12.24 -8.82 -6.79
CA ILE A 356 11.37 -8.16 -5.80
C ILE A 356 9.86 -8.34 -6.05
N ALA A 357 9.45 -8.83 -7.22
CA ALA A 357 8.04 -9.13 -7.49
C ALA A 357 7.56 -10.36 -6.69
N CYS A 358 8.45 -11.31 -6.41
CA CYS A 358 8.10 -12.59 -5.78
C CYS A 358 8.79 -12.82 -4.43
N HIS A 359 9.98 -12.24 -4.22
CA HIS A 359 10.81 -12.49 -3.04
C HIS A 359 10.73 -11.38 -1.99
N GLN A 360 10.81 -11.78 -0.72
CA GLN A 360 11.08 -10.88 0.41
C GLN A 360 12.57 -10.47 0.42
N PHE A 361 12.86 -9.26 0.91
CA PHE A 361 14.22 -8.77 1.13
C PHE A 361 14.31 -8.05 2.48
N GLY A 362 14.61 -8.78 3.55
CA GLY A 362 14.57 -8.24 4.91
C GLY A 362 13.18 -7.73 5.29
N SER A 363 13.03 -6.44 5.58
CA SER A 363 11.73 -5.82 5.92
C SER A 363 10.83 -5.59 4.71
N PHE A 364 11.38 -5.64 3.49
CA PHE A 364 10.59 -5.48 2.28
C PHE A 364 9.83 -6.77 1.94
N VAL A 365 8.51 -6.72 1.88
CA VAL A 365 7.63 -7.85 1.53
C VAL A 365 6.78 -7.50 0.29
N PRO A 366 6.77 -8.34 -0.76
CA PRO A 366 5.97 -8.08 -1.94
C PRO A 366 4.46 -8.27 -1.66
N LYS A 367 3.63 -7.36 -2.18
CA LYS A 367 2.16 -7.40 -2.09
C LYS A 367 1.57 -8.19 -3.27
N ASN A 368 0.40 -8.79 -3.07
CA ASN A 368 -0.40 -9.48 -4.11
C ASN A 368 0.32 -10.63 -4.85
N VAL A 369 1.27 -11.31 -4.19
CA VAL A 369 1.94 -12.49 -4.74
C VAL A 369 1.10 -13.73 -4.44
N ALA A 370 0.79 -14.52 -5.49
CA ALA A 370 0.12 -15.80 -5.33
C ALA A 370 0.95 -16.73 -4.41
N LEU A 371 0.28 -17.55 -3.59
CA LEU A 371 0.97 -18.39 -2.60
C LEU A 371 2.00 -19.34 -3.23
N GLY A 372 1.73 -19.86 -4.44
CA GLY A 372 2.65 -20.74 -5.17
C GLY A 372 3.87 -20.05 -5.77
N THR A 373 3.81 -18.73 -6.00
CA THR A 373 4.91 -17.96 -6.60
C THR A 373 5.73 -17.19 -5.57
N ARG A 374 5.37 -17.28 -4.28
CA ARG A 374 6.03 -16.54 -3.20
C ARG A 374 7.40 -17.12 -2.88
N GLY A 375 8.45 -16.31 -3.07
CA GLY A 375 9.84 -16.68 -2.85
C GLY A 375 10.36 -16.37 -1.44
N SER A 376 11.38 -17.11 -0.99
CA SER A 376 12.06 -16.90 0.31
C SER A 376 12.77 -15.57 0.41
N ASP A 377 12.95 -15.07 1.64
CA ASP A 377 13.81 -13.91 1.89
C ASP A 377 15.22 -14.14 1.32
N LEU A 378 15.64 -13.24 0.42
CA LEU A 378 16.93 -13.27 -0.27
C LEU A 378 18.01 -12.46 0.43
N LYS A 379 17.71 -11.74 1.51
CA LYS A 379 18.77 -11.05 2.28
C LYS A 379 19.60 -12.08 3.07
N GLY A 380 20.92 -11.93 3.05
CA GLY A 380 21.86 -12.79 3.81
C GLY A 380 21.82 -14.26 3.39
N LEU A 381 21.71 -14.55 2.09
CA LEU A 381 21.63 -15.93 1.57
C LEU A 381 22.83 -16.80 1.91
N ALA A 382 24.04 -16.25 2.00
CA ALA A 382 25.28 -16.97 2.28
C ALA A 382 25.30 -17.62 3.67
N GLU A 383 24.38 -17.25 4.56
CA GLU A 383 24.19 -17.96 5.82
C GLU A 383 23.49 -19.32 5.65
N ARG A 384 22.86 -19.54 4.49
CA ARG A 384 21.91 -20.64 4.27
C ARG A 384 22.20 -21.45 3.01
N ILE A 385 22.47 -20.79 1.89
CA ILE A 385 22.59 -21.40 0.56
C ILE A 385 24.06 -21.33 0.11
N ARG A 386 24.51 -22.29 -0.70
CA ARG A 386 25.83 -22.26 -1.35
C ARG A 386 25.82 -21.35 -2.59
N ARG A 387 26.92 -20.64 -2.83
CA ARG A 387 27.03 -19.68 -3.94
C ARG A 387 26.90 -20.40 -5.28
N GLU A 388 27.54 -21.54 -5.42
CA GLU A 388 27.58 -22.37 -6.62
C GLU A 388 26.17 -22.87 -6.97
N TYR A 389 25.41 -23.32 -5.95
CA TYR A 389 24.01 -23.70 -6.12
C TYR A 389 23.16 -22.51 -6.57
N PHE A 390 23.33 -21.33 -5.95
CA PHE A 390 22.57 -20.13 -6.32
C PHE A 390 22.77 -19.75 -7.79
N LEU A 391 24.02 -19.76 -8.28
CA LEU A 391 24.33 -19.44 -9.67
C LEU A 391 23.68 -20.45 -10.64
N ARG A 392 23.81 -21.76 -10.38
CA ARG A 392 23.13 -22.80 -11.15
C ARG A 392 21.60 -22.63 -11.13
N TRP A 393 21.04 -22.37 -9.95
CA TRP A 393 19.60 -22.28 -9.74
C TRP A 393 18.99 -21.07 -10.41
N CYS A 394 19.65 -19.91 -10.40
CA CYS A 394 19.18 -18.75 -11.15
C CYS A 394 19.22 -19.00 -12.66
N ARG A 395 20.20 -19.76 -13.13
CA ARG A 395 20.35 -20.08 -14.56
C ARG A 395 19.29 -21.08 -15.03
N GLU A 396 19.06 -22.17 -14.30
CA GLU A 396 18.11 -23.24 -14.68
C GLU A 396 17.26 -23.73 -13.51
N PRO A 397 16.32 -22.92 -12.97
CA PRO A 397 15.58 -23.29 -11.76
C PRO A 397 14.71 -24.53 -11.95
N LEU A 398 14.05 -24.68 -13.11
CA LEU A 398 13.19 -25.83 -13.44
C LEU A 398 13.95 -27.15 -13.53
N ARG A 399 15.24 -27.12 -13.88
CA ARG A 399 16.09 -28.32 -13.93
C ARG A 399 16.43 -28.84 -12.54
N ILE A 400 16.54 -27.93 -11.57
CA ILE A 400 16.91 -28.26 -10.18
C ILE A 400 15.68 -28.55 -9.34
N VAL A 401 14.60 -27.77 -9.53
CA VAL A 401 13.33 -27.93 -8.82
C VAL A 401 12.20 -27.95 -9.85
N PRO A 402 11.71 -29.14 -10.24
CA PRO A 402 10.58 -29.27 -11.15
C PRO A 402 9.33 -28.54 -10.63
N GLY A 403 8.58 -27.89 -11.53
CA GLY A 403 7.36 -27.14 -11.18
C GLY A 403 7.59 -25.80 -10.48
N MET A 404 8.84 -25.31 -10.43
CA MET A 404 9.19 -24.00 -9.86
C MET A 404 8.80 -22.84 -10.80
N GLU A 405 8.04 -21.88 -10.28
CA GLU A 405 7.58 -20.66 -11.01
C GLU A 405 8.64 -19.55 -11.12
N MET A 406 9.91 -19.87 -10.84
CA MET A 406 11.03 -18.92 -10.93
C MET A 406 11.53 -18.82 -12.38
N PRO A 407 11.72 -17.61 -12.94
CA PRO A 407 12.27 -17.45 -14.28
C PRO A 407 13.72 -17.96 -14.40
N SER A 408 14.06 -18.41 -15.61
CA SER A 408 15.42 -18.84 -15.98
C SER A 408 16.21 -17.66 -16.54
N TYR A 409 17.27 -17.24 -15.86
CA TYR A 409 18.07 -16.05 -16.24
C TYR A 409 19.25 -16.44 -17.12
N LYS A 410 18.97 -16.63 -18.42
CA LYS A 410 19.98 -17.00 -19.43
C LYS A 410 20.43 -15.82 -20.29
N LYS A 411 19.60 -14.78 -20.41
CA LYS A 411 19.88 -13.59 -21.23
C LYS A 411 20.40 -12.47 -20.32
N PRO A 412 21.62 -11.95 -20.56
CA PRO A 412 22.14 -10.85 -19.77
C PRO A 412 21.45 -9.53 -20.10
N LEU A 413 21.44 -8.61 -19.14
CA LEU A 413 21.07 -7.22 -19.38
C LEU A 413 22.26 -6.48 -20.00
N LYS A 414 22.10 -6.01 -21.25
CA LYS A 414 23.17 -5.50 -22.12
C LYS A 414 24.08 -4.45 -21.45
N PHE A 415 23.52 -3.57 -20.62
CA PHE A 415 24.22 -2.38 -20.11
C PHE A 415 24.82 -2.54 -18.71
N VAL A 416 24.70 -3.71 -18.08
CA VAL A 416 25.17 -3.93 -16.72
C VAL A 416 26.26 -5.00 -16.73
N PHE A 417 27.38 -4.75 -16.05
CA PHE A 417 28.54 -5.65 -16.01
C PHE A 417 29.01 -6.13 -17.40
N GLY A 418 28.98 -5.25 -18.40
CA GLY A 418 29.40 -5.56 -19.77
C GLY A 418 28.48 -6.53 -20.52
N GLY A 419 27.26 -6.78 -20.03
CA GLY A 419 26.37 -7.77 -20.62
C GLY A 419 26.79 -9.22 -20.35
N ASP A 420 27.57 -9.46 -19.29
CA ASP A 420 27.97 -10.79 -18.86
C ASP A 420 27.01 -11.32 -17.77
N ILE A 421 26.32 -12.42 -18.06
CA ILE A 421 25.32 -13.00 -17.15
C ILE A 421 25.96 -13.59 -15.89
N GLU A 422 27.16 -14.16 -15.96
CA GLU A 422 27.83 -14.74 -14.80
C GLU A 422 28.28 -13.65 -13.84
N ARG A 423 28.79 -12.54 -14.37
CA ARG A 423 29.09 -11.34 -13.56
C ARG A 423 27.84 -10.75 -12.94
N GLN A 424 26.72 -10.68 -13.66
CA GLN A 424 25.44 -10.18 -13.13
C GLN A 424 24.93 -11.04 -11.97
N LEU A 425 24.88 -12.37 -12.13
CA LEU A 425 24.43 -13.28 -11.08
C LEU A 425 25.39 -13.28 -9.87
N ALA A 426 26.70 -13.22 -10.10
CA ALA A 426 27.70 -13.12 -9.04
C ALA A 426 27.59 -11.80 -8.25
N ALA A 427 27.39 -10.68 -8.95
CA ALA A 427 27.23 -9.38 -8.33
C ALA A 427 25.91 -9.28 -7.55
N MET A 428 24.83 -9.91 -8.02
CA MET A 428 23.58 -10.06 -7.25
C MET A 428 23.83 -10.84 -5.96
N TRP A 429 24.54 -11.97 -6.04
CA TRP A 429 24.90 -12.76 -4.85
C TRP A 429 25.66 -11.91 -3.83
N ASP A 430 26.70 -11.19 -4.27
CA ASP A 430 27.52 -10.36 -3.38
C ASP A 430 26.69 -9.25 -2.74
N ALA A 431 25.84 -8.58 -3.53
CA ALA A 431 24.95 -7.52 -3.04
C ALA A 431 23.93 -8.05 -2.02
N LEU A 432 23.26 -9.18 -2.29
CA LEU A 432 22.29 -9.79 -1.36
C LEU A 432 22.88 -10.17 0.00
N ASN A 433 24.21 -10.28 0.07
CA ASN A 433 24.97 -10.61 1.28
C ASN A 433 25.70 -9.41 1.89
N ASP A 434 25.69 -8.23 1.24
CA ASP A 434 26.26 -7.00 1.79
C ASP A 434 25.29 -6.40 2.84
N LYS A 435 25.82 -6.03 4.01
CA LYS A 435 25.03 -5.39 5.08
C LYS A 435 24.43 -4.05 4.65
N ARG A 436 25.08 -3.36 3.71
CA ARG A 436 24.67 -2.07 3.11
C ARG A 436 23.58 -2.24 2.05
N PHE A 437 23.21 -3.46 1.67
CA PHE A 437 22.15 -3.71 0.72
C PHE A 437 20.81 -3.19 1.23
N GLN A 438 20.19 -2.34 0.42
CA GLN A 438 18.84 -1.86 0.60
C GLN A 438 17.97 -2.53 -0.46
N ALA A 439 16.84 -3.09 -0.01
CA ALA A 439 15.87 -3.65 -0.94
C ALA A 439 15.38 -2.53 -1.86
N PRO A 440 15.35 -2.74 -3.19
CA PRO A 440 14.72 -1.78 -4.08
C PRO A 440 13.26 -1.58 -3.68
N VAL A 441 12.73 -0.39 -3.94
CA VAL A 441 11.34 -0.06 -3.60
C VAL A 441 10.40 -0.86 -4.51
N ASN A 442 9.30 -1.35 -3.94
CA ASN A 442 8.23 -1.98 -4.71
C ASN A 442 7.24 -0.96 -5.29
N PRO A 443 7.26 -0.69 -6.60
CA PRO A 443 6.22 0.07 -7.29
C PRO A 443 4.79 -0.45 -7.06
N ASN A 444 4.58 -1.76 -6.82
CA ASN A 444 3.24 -2.31 -6.58
C ASN A 444 2.69 -2.00 -5.18
N ALA A 445 3.49 -1.41 -4.30
CA ALA A 445 3.08 -1.07 -2.93
C ALA A 445 2.93 0.45 -2.71
N VAL A 446 3.10 1.25 -3.75
CA VAL A 446 3.03 2.72 -3.76
C VAL A 446 1.93 3.17 -4.71
N GLU A 447 1.39 4.36 -4.47
CA GLU A 447 0.36 4.97 -5.32
C GLU A 447 0.95 5.46 -6.63
N GLN A 448 2.20 5.94 -6.58
CA GLN A 448 2.98 6.41 -7.71
C GLN A 448 4.46 6.11 -7.50
N PHE A 449 5.15 5.80 -8.59
CA PHE A 449 6.60 5.61 -8.61
C PHE A 449 7.17 6.37 -9.81
N LEU A 450 8.05 7.32 -9.54
CA LEU A 450 8.63 8.20 -10.53
C LEU A 450 10.11 7.90 -10.71
N VAL A 451 10.49 7.69 -11.97
CA VAL A 451 11.87 7.56 -12.45
C VAL A 451 12.05 8.55 -13.59
N VAL A 452 13.28 9.03 -13.75
CA VAL A 452 13.72 9.83 -14.88
C VAL A 452 14.70 8.98 -15.66
N ASN A 453 14.25 8.43 -16.79
CA ASN A 453 15.12 7.58 -17.61
C ASN A 453 16.17 8.44 -18.33
N HIS A 454 17.21 7.77 -18.83
CA HIS A 454 18.24 8.45 -19.61
C HIS A 454 17.63 9.13 -20.85
N GLY A 455 17.93 10.42 -21.04
CA GLY A 455 17.39 11.23 -22.13
C GLY A 455 15.98 11.79 -21.90
N GLU A 456 15.29 11.44 -20.81
CA GLU A 456 14.02 12.09 -20.46
C GLU A 456 14.26 13.49 -19.86
N PRO A 457 13.32 14.45 -20.04
CA PRO A 457 13.39 15.73 -19.35
C PRO A 457 13.32 15.55 -17.82
N PRO A 458 13.86 16.50 -17.04
CA PRO A 458 13.83 16.41 -15.59
C PRO A 458 12.39 16.42 -15.08
N ARG A 459 12.12 15.68 -14.00
CA ARG A 459 10.78 15.61 -13.40
C ARG A 459 10.76 16.38 -12.09
N VAL A 460 9.64 17.03 -11.78
CA VAL A 460 9.50 17.89 -10.59
C VAL A 460 8.29 17.46 -9.76
N VAL A 461 8.45 17.43 -8.43
CA VAL A 461 7.35 17.20 -7.48
C VAL A 461 7.34 18.30 -6.41
N ARG A 462 6.16 18.89 -6.18
CA ARG A 462 5.89 20.05 -5.30
C ARG A 462 5.02 19.71 -4.07
N ASP A 463 5.02 18.45 -3.67
CA ASP A 463 4.19 17.93 -2.58
C ASP A 463 5.02 17.63 -1.31
N VAL A 464 4.38 17.16 -0.24
CA VAL A 464 5.06 16.90 1.04
C VAL A 464 5.99 15.70 0.94
N PHE A 465 7.28 15.92 1.19
CA PHE A 465 8.27 14.84 1.29
C PHE A 465 8.57 14.47 2.74
N THR A 466 8.59 13.19 3.07
CA THR A 466 9.12 12.70 4.33
C THR A 466 10.63 12.51 4.27
N LEU A 467 11.29 12.81 5.39
CA LEU A 467 12.73 12.68 5.57
C LEU A 467 13.03 11.44 6.42
N PRO A 468 14.03 10.62 6.05
CA PRO A 468 14.42 9.48 6.87
C PRO A 468 15.01 9.90 8.22
N GLU A 469 14.91 9.04 9.23
CA GLU A 469 15.49 9.28 10.56
C GLU A 469 17.00 9.55 10.52
N SER A 470 17.71 8.95 9.55
CA SER A 470 19.15 9.16 9.33
C SER A 470 19.52 10.61 8.98
N VAL A 471 18.53 11.46 8.67
CA VAL A 471 18.72 12.89 8.37
C VAL A 471 17.91 13.80 9.32
N GLY A 472 17.49 13.25 10.47
CA GLY A 472 16.75 13.95 11.52
C GLY A 472 15.22 13.86 11.43
N GLY A 473 14.66 13.02 10.54
CA GLY A 473 13.22 12.73 10.49
C GLY A 473 12.29 13.90 10.12
N GLY A 474 10.98 13.68 10.13
CA GLY A 474 9.97 14.71 9.84
C GLY A 474 9.66 14.88 8.35
N SER A 475 9.14 16.05 7.97
CA SER A 475 8.67 16.33 6.60
C SER A 475 9.09 17.70 6.09
N VAL A 476 9.15 17.82 4.76
CA VAL A 476 9.32 19.05 4.01
C VAL A 476 7.99 19.34 3.35
N ALA A 477 7.19 20.24 3.93
CA ALA A 477 5.91 20.60 3.36
C ALA A 477 6.13 21.26 1.99
N ARG A 478 6.73 22.46 1.97
CA ARG A 478 7.03 23.23 0.74
C ARG A 478 8.30 22.72 0.06
N SER A 479 8.21 21.55 -0.56
CA SER A 479 9.33 20.95 -1.27
C SER A 479 9.43 21.38 -2.73
N LEU A 480 10.63 21.33 -3.31
CA LEU A 480 10.84 21.24 -4.75
C LEU A 480 11.79 20.06 -4.99
N ALA A 481 11.23 18.88 -5.24
CA ALA A 481 12.00 17.70 -5.58
C ALA A 481 12.22 17.65 -7.10
N ILE A 482 13.45 17.38 -7.53
CA ILE A 482 13.85 17.35 -8.94
C ILE A 482 14.63 16.06 -9.20
N GLY A 483 14.22 15.30 -10.21
CA GLY A 483 14.98 14.16 -10.72
C GLY A 483 15.58 14.48 -12.08
N PHE A 484 16.85 14.12 -12.28
CA PHE A 484 17.57 14.31 -13.55
C PHE A 484 17.76 12.97 -14.29
N SER A 485 17.94 13.05 -15.61
CA SER A 485 18.17 11.88 -16.49
C SER A 485 19.48 11.16 -16.23
N ASN A 486 20.41 11.78 -15.49
CA ASN A 486 21.65 11.15 -15.02
C ASN A 486 21.50 10.52 -13.62
N SER A 487 20.28 10.11 -13.23
CA SER A 487 19.99 9.41 -11.96
C SER A 487 20.30 10.21 -10.68
N HIS A 488 20.71 11.46 -10.76
CA HIS A 488 20.81 12.33 -9.59
C HIS A 488 19.47 13.00 -9.32
N ASN A 489 19.09 13.04 -8.05
CA ASN A 489 17.87 13.67 -7.61
C ASN A 489 18.13 14.57 -6.41
N LEU A 490 17.46 15.71 -6.34
CA LEU A 490 17.57 16.61 -5.19
C LEU A 490 16.20 16.96 -4.62
N LEU A 491 16.19 17.27 -3.33
CA LEU A 491 15.05 17.79 -2.60
C LEU A 491 15.42 19.16 -2.04
N LEU A 492 14.84 20.22 -2.57
CA LEU A 492 14.94 21.56 -1.98
C LEU A 492 13.83 21.75 -0.95
N ASP A 493 14.20 22.22 0.24
CA ASP A 493 13.28 22.65 1.28
C ASP A 493 13.15 24.18 1.23
N LEU A 494 12.02 24.67 0.74
CA LEU A 494 11.76 26.11 0.63
C LEU A 494 11.44 26.75 2.00
N ASP A 495 10.99 25.97 2.99
CA ASP A 495 10.75 26.47 4.35
C ASP A 495 12.04 26.92 5.03
N ARG A 496 13.16 26.38 4.58
CA ARG A 496 14.50 26.68 5.07
C ARG A 496 15.42 27.29 4.02
N ALA A 497 15.04 27.25 2.75
CA ALA A 497 15.88 27.62 1.60
C ALA A 497 17.22 26.86 1.59
N ASN A 498 17.15 25.53 1.58
CA ASN A 498 18.33 24.66 1.53
C ASN A 498 18.11 23.38 0.72
N VAL A 499 19.20 22.74 0.29
CA VAL A 499 19.17 21.36 -0.23
C VAL A 499 19.00 20.39 0.96
N ALA A 500 17.81 19.82 1.10
CA ALA A 500 17.48 18.89 2.18
C ALA A 500 18.06 17.49 1.94
N MET A 501 18.05 17.02 0.69
CA MET A 501 18.60 15.72 0.31
C MET A 501 19.17 15.74 -1.11
N TRP A 502 20.25 15.00 -1.31
CA TRP A 502 20.75 14.59 -2.62
C TRP A 502 20.78 13.06 -2.67
N THR A 503 20.08 12.47 -3.63
CA THR A 503 20.02 11.01 -3.82
C THR A 503 20.47 10.60 -5.21
N PHE A 504 20.80 9.32 -5.35
CA PHE A 504 21.18 8.67 -6.60
C PHE A 504 20.31 7.44 -6.87
N GLY A 505 19.88 7.26 -8.12
CA GLY A 505 18.98 6.20 -8.56
C GLY A 505 17.55 6.72 -8.83
N ASP A 506 16.55 5.97 -8.40
CA ASP A 506 15.13 6.31 -8.63
C ASP A 506 14.75 7.66 -8.01
N PHE A 507 13.83 8.38 -8.65
CA PHE A 507 13.52 9.75 -8.25
C PHE A 507 12.67 9.81 -6.99
N ALA A 508 11.39 9.44 -7.09
CA ALA A 508 10.44 9.65 -6.01
C ALA A 508 9.34 8.60 -5.99
N LYS A 509 8.75 8.37 -4.83
CA LYS A 509 7.60 7.46 -4.65
C LYS A 509 6.53 8.09 -3.78
N GLN A 510 5.27 7.82 -4.06
CA GLN A 510 4.13 8.28 -3.29
C GLN A 510 3.46 7.12 -2.56
N ARG A 511 3.21 7.26 -1.27
CA ARG A 511 2.52 6.25 -0.45
C ARG A 511 1.41 6.88 0.38
N THR A 512 0.47 6.06 0.81
CA THR A 512 -0.59 6.43 1.75
C THR A 512 -0.36 5.77 3.10
N GLN A 513 -0.71 6.48 4.18
CA GLN A 513 -0.73 5.94 5.54
C GLN A 513 -1.90 6.58 6.30
N GLY A 514 -2.92 5.78 6.59
CA GLY A 514 -4.20 6.30 7.07
C GLY A 514 -4.82 7.22 6.03
N LYS A 515 -5.17 8.45 6.43
CA LYS A 515 -5.70 9.48 5.52
C LYS A 515 -4.62 10.29 4.81
N SER A 516 -3.35 10.17 5.21
CA SER A 516 -2.29 11.04 4.71
C SER A 516 -1.55 10.45 3.52
N TRP A 517 -1.11 11.34 2.63
CA TRP A 517 -0.34 11.05 1.44
C TRP A 517 1.06 11.62 1.61
N PHE A 518 2.08 10.80 1.35
CA PHE A 518 3.48 11.16 1.56
C PHE A 518 4.30 10.84 0.34
N TRP A 519 5.24 11.73 0.02
CA TRP A 519 6.31 11.45 -0.92
C TRP A 519 7.60 11.09 -0.19
N ASP A 520 8.37 10.18 -0.76
CA ASP A 520 9.72 9.87 -0.32
C ASP A 520 10.67 9.98 -1.51
N MET A 521 11.88 10.48 -1.28
CA MET A 521 12.98 10.29 -2.25
C MET A 521 13.24 8.79 -2.37
N ALA A 522 13.16 8.24 -3.59
CA ALA A 522 13.27 6.79 -3.79
C ALA A 522 14.73 6.32 -3.85
N GLY A 523 15.62 7.17 -4.37
CA GLY A 523 17.03 6.88 -4.55
C GLY A 523 17.84 6.85 -3.25
N ARG A 524 19.05 6.32 -3.34
CA ARG A 524 19.97 6.19 -2.22
C ARG A 524 20.56 7.55 -1.85
N PRO A 525 20.57 7.95 -0.56
CA PRO A 525 21.23 9.19 -0.15
C PRO A 525 22.72 9.21 -0.53
N VAL A 526 23.13 10.26 -1.25
CA VAL A 526 24.53 10.55 -1.60
C VAL A 526 25.13 11.47 -0.54
N ILE A 527 24.41 12.56 -0.27
CA ILE A 527 24.64 13.52 0.81
C ILE A 527 23.28 13.86 1.40
N THR A 528 23.23 13.86 2.72
CA THR A 528 22.07 14.27 3.50
C THR A 528 22.29 15.71 3.94
N GLY A 529 21.33 16.61 3.73
CA GLY A 529 21.47 18.03 4.03
C GLY A 529 21.96 18.30 5.47
N GLY A 530 22.65 19.45 5.64
CA GLY A 530 23.34 19.86 6.88
C GLY A 530 22.40 20.25 8.03
N GLU A 531 22.82 21.17 8.91
CA GLU A 531 22.19 21.56 10.19
C GLU A 531 20.70 22.02 10.15
N ARG A 532 19.94 21.76 9.08
CA ARG A 532 18.55 22.19 8.84
C ARG A 532 18.40 23.71 8.90
N ARG A 533 19.32 24.40 8.24
CA ARG A 533 19.41 25.85 8.13
C ARG A 533 19.56 26.24 6.65
N SER A 534 19.28 27.52 6.33
CA SER A 534 19.40 28.01 4.96
C SER A 534 20.81 27.87 4.41
N ASP A 535 20.89 27.51 3.12
CA ASP A 535 22.16 27.53 2.39
C ASP A 535 22.61 28.97 2.12
N LEU A 536 21.70 29.93 2.01
CA LEU A 536 22.01 31.32 1.70
C LEU A 536 21.94 32.17 2.97
N VAL A 537 23.01 32.93 3.21
CA VAL A 537 23.10 33.87 4.34
C VAL A 537 23.59 35.23 3.86
N LEU A 538 23.03 36.27 4.47
CA LEU A 538 23.45 37.65 4.26
C LEU A 538 24.42 38.03 5.38
N VAL A 539 25.60 38.53 5.02
CA VAL A 539 26.70 38.80 5.94
C VAL A 539 26.99 40.29 5.92
N ARG A 540 27.06 40.88 7.12
CA ARG A 540 27.53 42.25 7.28
C ARG A 540 29.04 42.25 7.44
N VAL A 541 29.72 43.15 6.73
CA VAL A 541 31.17 43.32 6.77
C VAL A 541 31.58 44.68 7.34
N ASP A 542 32.78 44.78 7.88
CA ASP A 542 33.39 46.05 8.30
C ASP A 542 34.02 46.81 7.12
N GLY A 543 34.64 47.97 7.39
CA GLY A 543 35.30 48.80 6.37
C GLY A 543 36.50 48.14 5.66
N ALA A 544 37.02 47.03 6.21
CA ALA A 544 38.07 46.21 5.60
C ALA A 544 37.52 44.96 4.89
N GLY A 545 36.20 44.77 4.86
CA GLY A 545 35.54 43.61 4.25
C GLY A 545 35.50 42.36 5.13
N LYS A 546 35.81 42.46 6.42
CA LYS A 546 35.78 41.30 7.34
C LYS A 546 34.34 41.02 7.81
N PRO A 547 33.87 39.76 7.78
CA PRO A 547 32.55 39.38 8.32
C PRO A 547 32.41 39.71 9.82
N ILE A 548 31.37 40.46 10.18
CA ILE A 548 31.05 40.84 11.57
C ILE A 548 29.70 40.32 12.07
N ALA A 549 28.74 40.01 11.18
CA ALA A 549 27.45 39.42 11.56
C ALA A 549 26.86 38.58 10.41
N VAL A 550 26.14 37.50 10.75
CA VAL A 550 25.47 36.61 9.80
C VAL A 550 23.96 36.65 10.02
N HIS A 551 23.22 36.96 8.97
CA HIS A 551 21.77 37.08 8.95
C HIS A 551 21.18 35.95 8.10
N ARG A 552 20.19 35.26 8.64
CA ARG A 552 19.43 34.22 7.94
C ARG A 552 18.13 34.77 7.38
N PRO A 553 17.56 34.11 6.37
CA PRO A 553 16.26 34.51 5.87
C PRO A 553 15.20 34.44 6.96
N LEU A 554 14.34 35.46 6.98
CA LEU A 554 13.11 35.48 7.74
C LEU A 554 12.16 34.44 7.19
N LYS A 555 11.45 33.75 8.09
CA LYS A 555 10.30 32.93 7.72
C LYS A 555 9.08 33.83 7.70
N ASP A 556 8.54 34.12 6.52
CA ASP A 556 7.38 34.98 6.36
C ASP A 556 6.19 34.23 5.74
N PRO A 557 5.16 33.88 6.53
CA PRO A 557 5.22 33.61 7.97
C PRO A 557 5.89 32.27 8.29
N VAL A 558 6.06 31.40 7.28
CA VAL A 558 6.53 30.01 7.48
C VAL A 558 7.57 29.55 6.47
N THR A 559 7.77 30.29 5.38
CA THR A 559 8.76 29.96 4.35
C THR A 559 9.91 30.95 4.32
N ALA A 560 11.13 30.46 4.14
CA ALA A 560 12.32 31.30 3.94
C ALA A 560 12.52 31.68 2.47
N ALA A 561 12.08 30.82 1.54
CA ALA A 561 12.08 31.07 0.10
C ALA A 561 10.64 31.09 -0.43
N ARG A 562 10.18 32.26 -0.89
CA ARG A 562 8.92 32.38 -1.61
C ARG A 562 9.15 32.09 -3.09
N LEU A 563 8.69 30.94 -3.56
CA LEU A 563 8.77 30.56 -4.97
C LEU A 563 7.98 31.55 -5.84
N ILE A 564 8.60 31.99 -6.94
CA ILE A 564 8.00 32.88 -7.92
C ILE A 564 7.70 32.12 -9.21
N ARG A 565 8.69 31.38 -9.73
CA ARG A 565 8.54 30.55 -10.93
C ARG A 565 9.59 29.48 -11.00
N TYR A 566 9.31 28.42 -11.77
CA TYR A 566 10.31 27.48 -12.20
C TYR A 566 10.05 27.02 -13.63
N ARG A 567 11.11 26.66 -14.34
CA ARG A 567 11.07 26.24 -15.74
C ARG A 567 12.02 25.09 -16.01
N GLN A 568 11.57 24.06 -16.71
CA GLN A 568 12.44 23.01 -17.24
C GLN A 568 13.21 23.56 -18.44
N THR A 569 14.52 23.29 -18.51
CA THR A 569 15.40 23.85 -19.55
C THR A 569 15.86 22.78 -20.53
N PRO A 570 16.14 23.12 -21.81
CA PRO A 570 16.53 22.15 -22.85
C PRO A 570 17.80 21.34 -22.54
N ASP A 571 18.67 21.84 -21.65
CA ASP A 571 19.86 21.12 -21.17
C ASP A 571 19.55 20.05 -20.10
N GLY A 572 18.28 19.69 -19.92
CA GLY A 572 17.84 18.71 -18.94
C GLY A 572 17.84 19.23 -17.50
N GLY A 573 17.91 20.56 -17.32
CA GLY A 573 17.92 21.23 -16.02
C GLY A 573 16.58 21.86 -15.63
N VAL A 574 16.57 22.51 -14.47
CA VAL A 574 15.47 23.33 -13.96
C VAL A 574 16.02 24.67 -13.52
N ARG A 575 15.42 25.75 -14.02
CA ARG A 575 15.66 27.12 -13.55
C ARG A 575 14.59 27.48 -12.52
N VAL A 576 15.00 27.91 -11.34
CA VAL A 576 14.10 28.26 -10.23
C VAL A 576 14.33 29.72 -9.86
N VAL A 577 13.25 30.46 -9.61
CA VAL A 577 13.30 31.84 -9.12
C VAL A 577 12.47 31.93 -7.84
N TYR A 578 13.08 32.40 -6.77
CA TYR A 578 12.41 32.62 -5.49
C TYR A 578 12.93 33.88 -4.81
N ARG A 579 12.13 34.44 -3.89
CA ARG A 579 12.50 35.63 -3.10
C ARG A 579 12.75 35.27 -1.65
N MET A 580 13.69 35.97 -1.03
CA MET A 580 14.05 35.82 0.39
C MET A 580 14.13 37.19 1.04
N ARG A 581 13.78 37.27 2.33
CA ARG A 581 13.89 38.50 3.11
C ARG A 581 14.81 38.30 4.30
N TYR A 582 15.60 39.32 4.63
CA TYR A 582 16.56 39.31 5.74
C TYR A 582 16.31 40.51 6.64
N ALA A 583 16.30 40.32 7.96
CA ALA A 583 16.34 41.42 8.91
C ALA A 583 17.80 41.79 9.18
N VAL A 584 18.19 43.02 8.81
CA VAL A 584 19.52 43.58 9.04
C VAL A 584 19.35 44.87 9.82
N LEU A 585 19.80 44.88 11.08
CA LEU A 585 19.56 45.99 12.00
C LEU A 585 18.05 46.31 12.12
N LYS A 586 17.62 47.48 11.65
CA LYS A 586 16.22 47.93 11.64
C LYS A 586 15.58 47.90 10.25
N GLU A 587 16.31 47.39 9.25
CA GLU A 587 15.86 47.35 7.86
C GLU A 587 15.59 45.91 7.41
N THR A 588 14.71 45.77 6.42
CA THR A 588 14.46 44.49 5.75
C THR A 588 15.06 44.55 4.35
N VAL A 589 15.95 43.61 4.05
CA VAL A 589 16.56 43.45 2.73
C VAL A 589 15.86 42.30 2.02
N GLU A 590 15.27 42.56 0.85
CA GLU A 590 14.68 41.52 0.00
C GLU A 590 15.58 41.24 -1.20
N VAL A 591 15.79 39.96 -1.48
CA VAL A 591 16.61 39.50 -2.61
C VAL A 591 15.83 38.51 -3.47
N GLU A 592 16.05 38.59 -4.77
CA GLU A 592 15.61 37.59 -5.74
C GLU A 592 16.76 36.66 -6.05
N VAL A 593 16.54 35.37 -5.85
CA VAL A 593 17.50 34.31 -6.14
C VAL A 593 17.05 33.57 -7.37
N LEU A 594 17.95 33.45 -8.32
CA LEU A 594 17.82 32.61 -9.50
C LEU A 594 18.80 31.46 -9.37
N GLU A 595 18.28 30.24 -9.40
CA GLU A 595 19.08 29.03 -9.44
C GLU A 595 18.92 28.30 -10.77
N ARG A 596 20.03 27.83 -11.35
CA ARG A 596 20.02 26.85 -12.45
C ARG A 596 20.56 25.54 -11.92
N LEU A 597 19.70 24.53 -11.88
CA LEU A 597 19.97 23.20 -11.36
C LEU A 597 20.01 22.25 -12.54
N ARG A 598 21.16 21.65 -12.85
CA ARG A 598 21.30 20.81 -14.06
C ARG A 598 22.18 19.60 -13.82
N PRO A 599 21.98 18.49 -14.56
CA PRO A 599 22.94 17.40 -14.55
C PRO A 599 24.32 17.90 -15.00
N SER A 600 25.39 17.54 -14.28
CA SER A 600 26.76 17.81 -14.74
C SER A 600 27.07 16.87 -15.90
N ALA A 601 27.87 17.33 -16.85
CA ALA A 601 28.35 16.48 -17.94
C ALA A 601 29.08 15.26 -17.37
N VAL A 602 28.58 14.07 -17.68
CA VAL A 602 29.30 12.82 -17.44
C VAL A 602 30.29 12.72 -18.59
N GLU A 603 31.59 12.88 -18.37
CA GLU A 603 32.52 12.68 -19.48
C GLU A 603 32.50 11.14 -19.87
N GLU A 604 33.07 10.65 -21.00
CA GLU A 604 33.18 9.20 -21.36
C GLU A 604 34.66 8.62 -21.37
N PRO A 605 34.89 7.34 -20.93
CA PRO A 605 36.00 6.81 -20.07
C PRO A 605 37.48 7.20 -20.35
N PRO A 606 38.44 7.06 -19.39
CA PRO A 606 38.36 6.46 -18.03
C PRO A 606 38.69 7.42 -16.84
N GLY A 607 37.85 7.42 -15.78
CA GLY A 607 38.09 8.17 -14.52
C GLY A 607 36.90 8.86 -13.83
N ARG A 608 35.64 8.52 -14.15
CA ARG A 608 34.48 9.41 -13.89
C ARG A 608 34.02 9.59 -12.46
N THR A 609 33.76 10.84 -12.14
CA THR A 609 32.67 11.26 -11.26
C THR A 609 31.41 11.61 -12.08
N SER A 610 30.21 11.35 -11.58
CA SER A 610 28.97 11.98 -12.08
C SER A 610 28.40 12.95 -11.04
N GLY A 611 27.47 13.81 -11.46
CA GLY A 611 27.06 14.91 -10.62
C GLY A 611 25.90 15.77 -11.12
N TRP A 612 25.70 16.86 -10.39
CA TRP A 612 24.84 17.95 -10.81
C TRP A 612 25.45 19.29 -10.39
N ASP A 613 25.06 20.33 -11.12
CA ASP A 613 25.57 21.68 -11.03
C ASP A 613 24.45 22.59 -10.51
N ARG A 614 24.78 23.46 -9.54
CA ARG A 614 23.92 24.50 -8.98
C ARG A 614 24.56 25.86 -9.24
N ASP A 615 24.04 26.57 -10.23
CA ASP A 615 24.42 27.94 -10.53
C ASP A 615 23.52 28.90 -9.75
N VAL A 616 24.10 29.85 -9.02
CA VAL A 616 23.32 30.77 -8.17
C VAL A 616 23.62 32.22 -8.54
N ALA A 617 22.58 32.96 -8.91
CA ALA A 617 22.60 34.40 -9.11
C ALA A 617 21.66 35.06 -8.12
N VAL A 618 22.08 36.18 -7.53
CA VAL A 618 21.26 36.94 -6.57
C VAL A 618 21.25 38.42 -6.93
N SER A 619 20.05 38.99 -6.94
CA SER A 619 19.82 40.40 -7.20
C SER A 619 19.01 41.01 -6.05
N VAL A 620 19.32 42.26 -5.68
CA VAL A 620 18.59 42.96 -4.61
C VAL A 620 17.35 43.63 -5.19
N ILE A 621 16.23 43.53 -4.49
CA ILE A 621 15.01 44.25 -4.84
C ILE A 621 14.99 45.55 -4.04
N LYS A 622 14.91 46.70 -4.73
CA LYS A 622 14.84 47.99 -4.04
C LYS A 622 13.48 48.14 -3.34
N PRO A 623 13.42 48.61 -2.08
CA PRO A 623 12.15 48.85 -1.39
C PRO A 623 11.22 49.76 -2.22
N GLY A 624 9.98 49.31 -2.46
CA GLY A 624 8.96 50.11 -3.15
C GLY A 624 9.11 50.23 -4.69
N ARG A 625 10.05 49.53 -5.33
CA ARG A 625 10.18 49.47 -6.81
C ARG A 625 10.50 48.05 -7.27
N GLU A 626 10.01 47.65 -8.44
CA GLU A 626 10.43 46.38 -9.09
C GLU A 626 11.86 46.43 -9.67
N ALA A 627 12.54 47.58 -9.58
CA ALA A 627 13.87 47.78 -10.12
C ALA A 627 14.94 47.01 -9.31
N ARG A 628 15.74 46.20 -10.03
CA ARG A 628 16.89 45.47 -9.48
C ARG A 628 18.03 46.43 -9.11
N GLY A 629 18.76 46.10 -8.05
CA GLY A 629 19.91 46.85 -7.57
C GLY A 629 21.06 45.96 -7.12
N THR A 630 22.19 46.60 -6.79
CA THR A 630 23.34 45.98 -6.13
C THR A 630 23.16 45.97 -4.61
N LEU A 631 23.85 45.06 -3.94
CA LEU A 631 23.93 45.09 -2.47
C LEU A 631 24.63 46.36 -1.98
N PRO A 632 24.20 46.93 -0.84
CA PRO A 632 24.98 47.93 -0.11
C PRO A 632 26.42 47.45 0.12
N SER A 633 27.41 48.35 0.09
CA SER A 633 28.84 47.99 0.18
C SER A 633 29.25 47.30 1.49
N ASN A 634 28.42 47.41 2.53
CA ASN A 634 28.62 46.76 3.83
C ASN A 634 27.91 45.40 3.96
N LEU A 635 27.28 44.90 2.88
CA LEU A 635 26.55 43.63 2.86
C LEU A 635 27.06 42.71 1.75
N GLU A 636 27.21 41.43 2.09
CA GLU A 636 27.68 40.38 1.21
C GLU A 636 26.79 39.14 1.33
N LEU A 637 26.67 38.35 0.26
CA LEU A 637 25.95 37.08 0.31
C LEU A 637 26.92 35.91 0.29
N TYR A 638 26.58 34.86 1.04
CA TYR A 638 27.36 33.65 1.13
C TYR A 638 26.47 32.43 0.96
N ILE A 639 27.00 31.40 0.30
CA ILE A 639 26.37 30.09 0.17
C ILE A 639 27.12 29.03 1.00
N GLY A 640 26.38 28.30 1.82
CA GLY A 640 26.89 27.25 2.68
C GLY A 640 27.24 25.98 1.91
N ARG A 641 28.33 25.33 2.34
CA ARG A 641 28.69 23.99 1.90
C ARG A 641 27.82 22.98 2.63
N PRO A 642 27.16 22.05 1.93
CA PRO A 642 26.46 20.96 2.59
C PRO A 642 27.41 20.10 3.43
N THR A 643 27.05 19.84 4.69
CA THR A 643 27.78 18.97 5.61
C THR A 643 27.10 17.60 5.69
N ALA A 644 27.84 16.51 5.41
CA ALA A 644 27.27 15.15 5.30
C ALA A 644 27.91 14.15 6.28
N GLY A 645 27.10 13.30 6.91
CA GLY A 645 27.55 12.18 7.78
C GLY A 645 27.82 10.85 7.05
N GLY A 646 27.55 10.76 5.75
CA GLY A 646 27.87 9.62 4.90
C GLY A 646 28.04 10.07 3.46
N ARG A 647 29.15 9.67 2.81
CA ARG A 647 29.46 10.06 1.43
C ARG A 647 29.48 8.81 0.56
N LEU A 648 28.46 8.62 -0.27
CA LEU A 648 28.46 7.56 -1.29
C LEU A 648 29.60 7.82 -2.28
N ALA A 649 30.47 6.82 -2.50
CA ALA A 649 31.62 6.89 -3.42
C ALA A 649 32.40 8.22 -3.41
N GLY A 650 32.77 8.71 -2.22
CA GLY A 650 33.60 9.92 -2.09
C GLY A 650 32.93 11.23 -2.51
N ALA A 651 31.59 11.31 -2.42
CA ALA A 651 30.83 12.49 -2.80
C ALA A 651 31.40 13.82 -2.28
N SER A 652 31.45 14.84 -3.15
CA SER A 652 32.08 16.13 -2.86
C SER A 652 31.29 17.30 -3.48
N VAL A 653 31.44 18.47 -2.86
CA VAL A 653 30.92 19.75 -3.38
C VAL A 653 32.08 20.71 -3.57
N THR A 654 32.23 21.24 -4.77
CA THR A 654 33.32 22.16 -5.16
C THR A 654 32.75 23.47 -5.70
N ALA A 655 33.49 24.56 -5.55
CA ALA A 655 33.10 25.90 -5.99
C ALA A 655 33.90 26.32 -7.22
N TRP A 656 33.22 26.92 -8.19
CA TRP A 656 33.75 27.30 -9.50
C TRP A 656 33.32 28.73 -9.86
N SER A 657 34.07 29.42 -10.74
CA SER A 657 33.70 30.73 -11.28
C SER A 657 32.39 30.63 -12.09
N GLY A 658 31.44 31.54 -11.85
CA GLY A 658 30.11 31.51 -12.48
C GLY A 658 29.92 32.41 -13.71
N GLN A 659 30.87 33.30 -14.01
CA GLN A 659 30.73 34.33 -15.06
C GLN A 659 31.41 34.00 -16.40
N GLU A 660 32.14 32.90 -16.48
CA GLU A 660 32.95 32.52 -17.65
C GLU A 660 32.25 31.43 -18.47
N GLU A 661 32.41 31.43 -19.81
CA GLU A 661 31.92 30.33 -20.67
C GLU A 661 32.52 28.97 -20.29
N SER A 662 33.71 28.99 -19.67
CA SER A 662 34.40 27.82 -19.11
C SER A 662 34.73 28.06 -17.63
N PRO A 663 33.86 27.59 -16.70
CA PRO A 663 34.08 27.72 -15.27
C PRO A 663 35.44 27.15 -14.83
N ARG A 664 36.14 27.86 -13.95
CA ARG A 664 37.40 27.42 -13.33
C ARG A 664 37.21 27.12 -11.84
N PRO A 665 37.90 26.11 -11.28
CA PRO A 665 37.74 25.77 -9.87
C PRO A 665 38.38 26.85 -8.99
N LEU A 666 37.66 27.32 -7.97
CA LEU A 666 38.14 28.36 -7.04
C LEU A 666 39.04 27.80 -5.92
N GLY A 667 39.25 26.49 -5.90
CA GLY A 667 40.09 25.82 -4.90
C GLY A 667 39.49 25.78 -3.49
N LYS A 668 40.28 25.29 -2.52
CA LYS A 668 39.84 25.16 -1.11
C LYS A 668 39.68 26.51 -0.40
N GLN A 669 40.41 27.53 -0.85
CA GLN A 669 40.38 28.87 -0.26
C GLN A 669 39.04 29.58 -0.45
N ALA A 670 38.23 29.16 -1.43
CA ALA A 670 36.87 29.66 -1.62
C ALA A 670 35.92 29.34 -0.45
N TRP A 671 36.29 28.38 0.42
CA TRP A 671 35.47 27.91 1.52
C TRP A 671 36.02 28.41 2.87
N GLY A 672 35.33 29.38 3.48
CA GLY A 672 35.68 29.94 4.80
C GLY A 672 34.63 29.65 5.87
N VAL A 673 34.98 29.77 7.15
CA VAL A 673 34.03 29.67 8.27
C VAL A 673 33.59 31.08 8.67
N LEU A 674 32.28 31.30 8.76
CA LEU A 674 31.73 32.59 9.18
C LEU A 674 31.57 32.66 10.72
N PRO A 675 31.64 33.86 11.33
CA PRO A 675 31.48 34.03 12.78
C PRO A 675 30.19 33.40 13.33
N GLY A 676 30.32 32.61 14.39
CA GLY A 676 29.18 31.98 15.06
C GLY A 676 28.46 30.90 14.25
N GLN A 677 29.03 30.40 13.14
CA GLN A 677 28.42 29.36 12.29
C GLN A 677 29.02 27.95 12.49
N GLY A 678 29.72 27.72 13.61
CA GLY A 678 30.31 26.42 13.91
C GLY A 678 31.38 26.02 12.90
N THR A 679 31.32 24.78 12.40
CA THR A 679 32.27 24.23 11.41
C THR A 679 31.75 24.30 9.97
N GLN A 680 30.57 24.91 9.75
CA GLN A 680 30.01 25.05 8.41
C GLN A 680 30.89 25.99 7.57
N GLN A 681 31.24 25.54 6.37
CA GLN A 681 32.01 26.32 5.40
C GLN A 681 31.07 27.08 4.47
N PHE A 682 31.48 28.26 4.02
CA PHE A 682 30.73 29.15 3.15
C PHE A 682 31.61 29.71 2.04
N ALA A 683 31.02 29.93 0.87
CA ALA A 683 31.65 30.63 -0.25
C ALA A 683 30.91 31.94 -0.54
N ARG A 684 31.67 33.01 -0.80
CA ARG A 684 31.13 34.34 -1.11
C ARG A 684 30.47 34.34 -2.51
N LEU A 685 29.32 34.99 -2.62
CA LEU A 685 28.60 35.21 -3.87
C LEU A 685 28.87 36.61 -4.41
N ILE A 686 29.09 36.74 -5.71
CA ILE A 686 29.11 38.03 -6.40
C ILE A 686 27.67 38.40 -6.74
N SER A 687 27.18 39.54 -6.22
CA SER A 687 25.83 40.03 -6.52
C SER A 687 25.75 40.61 -7.93
N GLY A 688 24.71 40.24 -8.68
CA GLY A 688 24.47 40.73 -10.05
C GLY A 688 23.45 39.89 -10.81
N ASP A 689 23.13 40.27 -12.05
CA ASP A 689 22.18 39.56 -12.92
C ASP A 689 22.78 38.28 -13.55
N ARG A 690 24.09 38.04 -13.40
CA ARG A 690 24.79 36.83 -13.87
C ARG A 690 25.23 35.97 -12.68
N PRO A 691 25.30 34.63 -12.82
CA PRO A 691 25.71 33.74 -11.74
C PRO A 691 27.08 34.13 -11.17
N GLY A 692 27.14 34.26 -9.85
CA GLY A 692 28.38 34.66 -9.16
C GLY A 692 29.25 33.46 -8.78
N ILE A 693 28.66 32.27 -8.66
CA ILE A 693 29.34 31.03 -8.33
C ILE A 693 28.60 29.83 -8.92
N LEU A 694 29.36 28.82 -9.33
CA LEU A 694 28.85 27.51 -9.71
C LEU A 694 29.27 26.49 -8.64
N LEU A 695 28.30 25.83 -8.01
CA LEU A 695 28.56 24.71 -7.11
C LEU A 695 28.39 23.38 -7.85
N ARG A 696 29.47 22.60 -7.91
CA ARG A 696 29.49 21.28 -8.57
C ARG A 696 29.47 20.16 -7.54
N TYR A 697 28.42 19.34 -7.59
CA TYR A 697 28.18 18.19 -6.74
C TYR A 697 28.60 16.94 -7.49
N THR A 698 29.60 16.21 -7.00
CA THR A 698 30.18 15.05 -7.70
C THR A 698 30.26 13.83 -6.79
N THR A 699 30.17 12.64 -7.35
CA THR A 699 30.39 11.36 -6.66
C THR A 699 31.01 10.37 -7.64
N GLY A 700 31.73 9.37 -7.14
CA GLY A 700 32.38 8.34 -7.95
C GLY A 700 31.45 7.23 -8.46
N VAL A 701 30.13 7.36 -8.29
CA VAL A 701 29.14 6.51 -8.96
C VAL A 701 28.75 7.14 -10.29
N VAL A 702 28.33 6.33 -11.26
CA VAL A 702 27.86 6.76 -12.58
C VAL A 702 26.49 6.18 -12.89
N PRO A 703 25.64 6.90 -13.66
CA PRO A 703 24.26 6.49 -13.91
C PRO A 703 24.18 5.16 -14.67
N ASN A 704 23.35 4.24 -14.20
CA ASN A 704 23.05 3.01 -14.93
C ASN A 704 22.08 3.33 -16.10
N ARG A 705 22.23 2.64 -17.23
CA ARG A 705 21.39 2.81 -18.43
C ARG A 705 20.14 1.93 -18.42
N LEU A 706 19.89 1.15 -17.36
CA LEU A 706 18.63 0.42 -17.21
C LEU A 706 17.46 1.39 -17.02
N SER A 707 16.44 1.26 -17.87
CA SER A 707 15.23 2.07 -17.83
C SER A 707 14.04 1.24 -17.37
N LEU A 708 13.08 1.86 -16.69
CA LEU A 708 11.79 1.23 -16.40
C LEU A 708 10.92 1.30 -17.64
N THR A 709 10.60 0.13 -18.22
CA THR A 709 9.68 0.03 -19.35
C THR A 709 8.28 0.47 -18.91
N ARG A 710 7.73 1.51 -19.55
CA ARG A 710 6.33 1.91 -19.34
C ARG A 710 5.45 0.81 -19.93
N VAL A 711 4.65 0.16 -19.07
CA VAL A 711 3.62 -0.77 -19.54
C VAL A 711 2.51 0.03 -20.22
N PRO A 712 2.11 -0.28 -21.46
CA PRO A 712 1.00 0.40 -22.11
C PRO A 712 -0.26 0.29 -21.26
N ALA A 713 -1.03 1.38 -21.16
CA ALA A 713 -2.34 1.34 -20.53
C ALA A 713 -3.22 0.34 -21.29
N ARG A 714 -3.84 -0.61 -20.57
CA ARG A 714 -4.82 -1.52 -21.19
C ARG A 714 -6.08 -0.73 -21.55
N PRO A 715 -6.66 -0.95 -22.74
CA PRO A 715 -7.96 -0.37 -23.09
C PRO A 715 -8.99 -0.65 -22.00
N GLN A 716 -9.67 0.40 -21.53
CA GLN A 716 -10.75 0.27 -20.56
C GLN A 716 -12.06 -0.01 -21.29
N GLN A 717 -12.93 -0.84 -20.70
CA GLN A 717 -14.27 -1.05 -21.24
C GLN A 717 -15.15 0.17 -20.96
N ILE A 718 -16.04 0.49 -21.90
CA ILE A 718 -17.02 1.56 -21.75
C ILE A 718 -18.13 1.06 -20.83
N GLU A 719 -18.36 1.78 -19.73
CA GLU A 719 -19.34 1.44 -18.70
C GLU A 719 -20.44 2.52 -18.64
N ARG A 720 -21.69 2.12 -18.35
CA ARG A 720 -22.86 3.02 -18.34
C ARG A 720 -23.35 3.34 -16.94
N VAL A 721 -23.54 4.63 -16.66
CA VAL A 721 -24.20 5.12 -15.43
C VAL A 721 -25.69 5.35 -15.71
N THR A 722 -26.56 4.64 -14.98
CA THR A 722 -28.01 4.62 -15.24
C THR A 722 -28.84 5.28 -14.13
N SER A 723 -28.17 5.88 -13.14
CA SER A 723 -28.81 6.50 -11.98
C SER A 723 -29.35 7.90 -12.23
N VAL A 724 -29.18 8.48 -13.43
CA VAL A 724 -29.64 9.85 -13.77
C VAL A 724 -30.83 9.77 -14.74
N PRO A 725 -32.09 9.88 -14.27
CA PRO A 725 -33.25 9.80 -15.16
C PRO A 725 -33.25 10.93 -16.20
N GLY A 726 -33.53 10.59 -17.46
CA GLY A 726 -33.52 11.54 -18.57
C GLY A 726 -32.13 11.80 -19.16
N TYR A 727 -31.09 11.06 -18.75
CA TYR A 727 -29.73 11.21 -19.26
C TYR A 727 -29.11 9.87 -19.67
N GLU A 728 -28.30 9.90 -20.71
CA GLU A 728 -27.32 8.86 -21.03
C GLU A 728 -26.02 9.15 -20.25
N GLY A 729 -25.67 8.25 -19.32
CA GLY A 729 -24.41 8.32 -18.58
C GLY A 729 -23.38 7.32 -19.10
N ILE A 730 -22.20 7.81 -19.48
CA ILE A 730 -21.07 6.98 -19.95
C ILE A 730 -19.79 7.34 -19.19
N ARG A 731 -19.08 6.33 -18.70
CA ARG A 731 -17.72 6.52 -18.14
C ARG A 731 -16.70 6.62 -19.25
N LEU A 732 -15.83 7.62 -19.15
CA LEU A 732 -14.71 7.77 -20.07
C LEU A 732 -13.73 6.60 -19.87
N PRO A 733 -13.09 6.09 -20.94
CA PRO A 733 -12.16 4.96 -20.88
C PRO A 733 -10.77 5.36 -20.33
N ILE A 734 -10.72 6.06 -19.19
CA ILE A 734 -9.48 6.46 -18.52
C ILE A 734 -9.05 5.43 -17.45
N PRO A 735 -7.74 5.26 -17.19
CA PRO A 735 -7.27 4.37 -16.13
C PRO A 735 -7.88 4.69 -14.76
N GLN A 736 -8.47 3.68 -14.09
CA GLN A 736 -9.12 3.84 -12.79
C GLN A 736 -8.16 4.31 -11.67
N THR A 737 -6.85 4.25 -11.88
CA THR A 737 -5.85 4.75 -10.92
C THR A 737 -5.79 6.27 -10.85
N ILE A 738 -6.42 6.96 -11.80
CA ILE A 738 -6.55 8.42 -11.87
C ILE A 738 -7.77 8.84 -11.05
N MET A 739 -7.64 9.89 -10.24
CA MET A 739 -8.68 10.37 -9.32
C MET A 739 -9.06 11.82 -9.64
N PRO A 740 -10.00 12.07 -10.57
CA PRO A 740 -10.33 13.41 -11.05
C PRO A 740 -10.90 14.33 -9.96
N THR A 741 -10.33 15.51 -9.78
CA THR A 741 -10.68 16.47 -8.72
C THR A 741 -11.24 17.80 -9.22
N ALA A 742 -10.90 18.23 -10.44
CA ALA A 742 -11.45 19.42 -11.09
C ALA A 742 -11.25 19.31 -12.62
N MET A 743 -12.08 20.01 -13.40
CA MET A 743 -12.13 19.90 -14.86
C MET A 743 -12.43 21.25 -15.52
N THR A 744 -11.87 21.48 -16.70
CA THR A 744 -12.14 22.64 -17.58
C THR A 744 -11.97 22.24 -19.05
N TRP A 745 -12.36 23.11 -19.98
CA TRP A 745 -12.03 22.97 -21.40
C TRP A 745 -11.07 24.06 -21.82
N THR A 746 -10.06 23.69 -22.60
CA THR A 746 -9.19 24.63 -23.32
C THR A 746 -9.93 25.25 -24.50
N ARG A 747 -9.34 26.28 -25.11
CA ARG A 747 -9.95 27.01 -26.23
C ARG A 747 -10.27 26.14 -27.44
N ASP A 748 -9.45 25.12 -27.70
CA ASP A 748 -9.64 24.15 -28.78
C ASP A 748 -10.67 23.05 -28.46
N GLY A 749 -11.27 23.08 -27.27
CA GLY A 749 -12.25 22.08 -26.83
C GLY A 749 -11.65 20.80 -26.25
N THR A 750 -10.34 20.76 -25.98
CA THR A 750 -9.71 19.65 -25.23
C THR A 750 -10.14 19.68 -23.75
N LEU A 751 -10.51 18.53 -23.19
CA LEU A 751 -10.82 18.41 -21.76
C LEU A 751 -9.52 18.41 -20.95
N ALA A 752 -9.35 19.38 -20.06
CA ALA A 752 -8.25 19.43 -19.10
C ALA A 752 -8.76 19.12 -17.70
N PHE A 753 -8.07 18.26 -16.95
CA PHE A 753 -8.50 17.91 -15.59
C PHE A 753 -7.35 17.57 -14.65
N THR A 754 -7.57 17.82 -13.36
CA THR A 754 -6.62 17.53 -12.29
C THR A 754 -6.92 16.18 -11.64
N SER A 755 -5.90 15.53 -11.12
CA SER A 755 -6.01 14.30 -10.32
C SER A 755 -5.57 14.56 -8.89
N LEU A 756 -6.24 13.94 -7.90
CA LEU A 756 -5.85 13.97 -6.49
C LEU A 756 -4.39 13.53 -6.28
N LYS A 757 -3.87 12.68 -7.17
CA LYS A 757 -2.48 12.21 -7.17
C LYS A 757 -1.46 13.25 -7.66
N GLY A 758 -1.90 14.44 -8.07
CA GLY A 758 -1.02 15.56 -8.39
C GLY A 758 -0.76 15.82 -9.87
N HIS A 759 -1.42 15.07 -10.76
CA HIS A 759 -1.24 15.20 -12.20
C HIS A 759 -2.31 16.09 -12.83
N VAL A 760 -1.97 16.74 -13.93
CA VAL A 760 -2.91 17.40 -14.84
C VAL A 760 -2.87 16.68 -16.18
N TYR A 761 -4.04 16.32 -16.68
CA TYR A 761 -4.19 15.58 -17.92
C TYR A 761 -4.99 16.37 -18.95
N LEU A 762 -4.65 16.15 -20.22
CA LEU A 762 -5.45 16.56 -21.37
C LEU A 762 -6.07 15.29 -22.00
N ALA A 763 -7.38 15.29 -22.14
CA ALA A 763 -8.16 14.22 -22.74
C ALA A 763 -8.81 14.71 -24.05
N ARG A 764 -8.59 13.96 -25.13
CA ARG A 764 -9.08 14.27 -26.47
C ARG A 764 -9.93 13.13 -26.99
N ASP A 765 -10.97 13.49 -27.71
CA ASP A 765 -11.79 12.60 -28.53
C ASP A 765 -11.11 12.48 -29.90
N THR A 766 -10.49 11.33 -30.19
CA THR A 766 -9.73 11.12 -31.42
C THR A 766 -10.52 10.45 -32.54
N ASN A 767 -11.71 9.90 -32.24
CA ASN A 767 -12.55 9.19 -33.20
C ASN A 767 -13.84 9.95 -33.56
N GLY A 768 -14.13 11.07 -32.89
CA GLY A 768 -15.27 11.95 -33.15
C GLY A 768 -16.60 11.45 -32.58
N ASP A 769 -16.61 10.41 -31.74
CA ASP A 769 -17.83 9.88 -31.10
C ASP A 769 -18.31 10.75 -29.91
N GLY A 770 -17.52 11.76 -29.56
CA GLY A 770 -17.75 12.70 -28.48
C GLY A 770 -17.38 12.17 -27.10
N LEU A 771 -16.68 11.04 -26.99
CA LEU A 771 -16.03 10.53 -25.79
C LEU A 771 -14.51 10.70 -25.92
N GLU A 772 -13.89 11.23 -24.87
CA GLU A 772 -12.45 11.37 -24.84
C GLU A 772 -11.77 10.01 -24.63
N ASP A 773 -10.95 9.58 -25.60
CA ASP A 773 -10.31 8.26 -25.65
C ASP A 773 -8.78 8.32 -25.59
N LYS A 774 -8.17 9.48 -25.86
CA LYS A 774 -6.73 9.70 -25.76
C LYS A 774 -6.39 10.61 -24.58
N LEU A 775 -5.53 10.11 -23.69
CA LEU A 775 -5.04 10.84 -22.53
C LEU A 775 -3.56 11.22 -22.69
N SER A 776 -3.23 12.48 -22.39
CA SER A 776 -1.85 13.00 -22.35
C SER A 776 -1.58 13.70 -21.01
N LEU A 777 -0.35 13.60 -20.51
CA LEU A 777 0.06 14.16 -19.21
C LEU A 777 0.68 15.54 -19.41
N PHE A 778 -0.03 16.59 -19.00
CA PHE A 778 0.40 17.98 -19.16
C PHE A 778 1.32 18.43 -18.01
N GLU A 779 0.98 18.08 -16.77
CA GLU A 779 1.75 18.42 -15.57
C GLU A 779 1.74 17.26 -14.59
N GLU A 780 2.78 17.16 -13.75
CA GLU A 780 2.86 16.14 -12.70
C GLU A 780 3.40 16.68 -11.37
N GLY A 781 3.16 15.92 -10.30
CA GLY A 781 3.76 16.19 -9.00
C GLY A 781 3.19 17.38 -8.21
N LEU A 782 2.02 17.92 -8.55
CA LEU A 782 1.35 18.96 -7.74
C LEU A 782 0.73 18.36 -6.47
N ALA A 783 0.74 19.11 -5.36
CA ALA A 783 0.14 18.66 -4.10
C ALA A 783 -1.40 18.72 -4.12
N ALA A 784 -2.08 17.60 -4.37
CA ALA A 784 -3.55 17.46 -4.36
C ALA A 784 -4.28 18.66 -5.00
N PRO A 785 -4.16 18.85 -6.33
CA PRO A 785 -4.82 19.94 -7.04
C PRO A 785 -6.35 19.74 -7.01
N TYR A 786 -7.10 20.74 -6.53
CA TYR A 786 -8.56 20.72 -6.39
C TYR A 786 -9.23 21.88 -7.12
N GLY A 787 -8.53 22.50 -8.07
CA GLY A 787 -9.10 23.51 -8.95
C GLY A 787 -8.30 23.70 -10.22
N ILE A 788 -9.02 23.94 -11.32
CA ILE A 788 -8.44 24.21 -12.64
C ILE A 788 -9.36 25.12 -13.45
N ILE A 789 -8.79 26.10 -14.14
CA ILE A 789 -9.47 26.87 -15.20
C ILE A 789 -8.51 27.07 -16.38
N ALA A 790 -9.07 27.17 -17.58
CA ALA A 790 -8.31 27.55 -18.77
C ALA A 790 -8.15 29.08 -18.84
N ASP A 791 -6.98 29.55 -19.26
CA ASP A 791 -6.64 30.95 -19.45
C ASP A 791 -5.94 31.14 -20.80
N GLY A 792 -6.72 31.20 -21.87
CA GLY A 792 -6.19 31.05 -23.24
C GLY A 792 -5.69 29.62 -23.45
N ASP A 793 -4.40 29.50 -23.80
CA ASP A 793 -3.72 28.20 -23.97
C ASP A 793 -3.04 27.72 -22.68
N ASP A 794 -2.97 28.57 -21.66
CA ASP A 794 -2.42 28.23 -20.34
C ASP A 794 -3.50 27.58 -19.44
N LEU A 795 -3.05 26.84 -18.43
CA LEU A 795 -3.92 26.30 -17.38
C LEU A 795 -3.55 26.91 -16.03
N ILE A 796 -4.54 27.40 -15.29
CA ILE A 796 -4.35 27.86 -13.91
C ILE A 796 -4.87 26.78 -12.96
N VAL A 797 -4.01 26.32 -12.06
CA VAL A 797 -4.31 25.23 -11.14
C VAL A 797 -4.18 25.69 -9.70
N ALA A 798 -5.22 25.44 -8.90
CA ALA A 798 -5.20 25.61 -7.46
C ALA A 798 -4.81 24.30 -6.79
N HIS A 799 -3.75 24.33 -5.99
CA HIS A 799 -3.28 23.18 -5.21
C HIS A 799 -2.84 23.63 -3.81
N LYS A 800 -2.49 22.70 -2.92
CA LYS A 800 -2.27 23.02 -1.49
C LYS A 800 -1.39 24.26 -1.20
N PRO A 801 -0.22 24.42 -1.83
CA PRO A 801 0.73 25.50 -1.51
C PRO A 801 0.34 26.85 -2.13
N GLU A 802 -0.22 26.83 -3.34
CA GLU A 802 -0.29 27.99 -4.23
C GLU A 802 -1.33 27.83 -5.36
N VAL A 803 -1.62 28.93 -6.05
CA VAL A 803 -2.25 28.94 -7.37
C VAL A 803 -1.14 29.15 -8.40
N VAL A 804 -1.02 28.23 -9.35
CA VAL A 804 0.07 28.19 -10.34
C VAL A 804 -0.51 28.26 -11.76
N ARG A 805 0.12 29.06 -12.62
CA ARG A 805 -0.08 29.05 -14.06
C ARG A 805 0.90 28.08 -14.70
N LEU A 806 0.38 27.19 -15.52
CA LEU A 806 1.09 26.17 -16.26
C LEU A 806 1.05 26.52 -17.74
N ARG A 807 2.22 26.64 -18.37
CA ARG A 807 2.36 26.96 -19.79
C ARG A 807 3.26 25.96 -20.48
N ASP A 808 2.81 25.51 -21.64
CA ASP A 808 3.59 24.82 -22.66
C ASP A 808 4.10 25.87 -23.66
N SER A 809 5.39 26.18 -23.59
CA SER A 809 6.01 27.22 -24.43
C SER A 809 6.74 26.69 -25.66
N ASP A 810 6.88 25.37 -25.80
CA ASP A 810 7.52 24.73 -26.95
C ASP A 810 6.57 23.84 -27.78
N GLY A 811 5.33 23.65 -27.33
CA GLY A 811 4.26 22.97 -28.03
C GLY A 811 4.34 21.45 -27.96
N ASP A 812 5.11 20.88 -27.02
CA ASP A 812 5.28 19.43 -26.88
C ASP A 812 4.10 18.73 -26.18
N GLY A 813 3.11 19.51 -25.71
CA GLY A 813 1.94 19.04 -25.00
C GLY A 813 2.16 18.87 -23.49
N ARG A 814 3.28 19.34 -22.94
CA ARG A 814 3.59 19.38 -21.51
C ARG A 814 3.92 20.80 -21.08
N ALA A 815 3.53 21.16 -19.86
CA ALA A 815 3.99 22.41 -19.30
C ALA A 815 5.52 22.36 -19.13
N ASP A 816 6.22 23.41 -19.55
CA ASP A 816 7.64 23.63 -19.27
C ASP A 816 7.83 24.84 -18.33
N VAL A 817 6.89 25.79 -18.29
CA VAL A 817 6.91 26.99 -17.44
C VAL A 817 5.82 26.94 -16.37
N ARG A 818 6.22 27.19 -15.11
CA ARG A 818 5.30 27.31 -13.97
C ARG A 818 5.50 28.64 -13.27
N GLU A 819 4.43 29.42 -13.17
CA GLU A 819 4.41 30.75 -12.54
C GLU A 819 3.46 30.75 -11.35
N VAL A 820 3.96 31.13 -10.18
CA VAL A 820 3.16 31.21 -8.96
C VAL A 820 2.37 32.52 -8.97
N LEU A 821 1.05 32.43 -9.13
CA LEU A 821 0.15 33.59 -9.14
C LEU A 821 -0.15 34.08 -7.73
N ALA A 822 -0.31 33.16 -6.78
CA ALA A 822 -0.56 33.49 -5.38
C ALA A 822 -0.15 32.36 -4.45
N SER A 823 0.37 32.71 -3.28
CA SER A 823 0.80 31.78 -2.23
C SER A 823 0.80 32.51 -0.87
N GLY A 824 1.20 31.83 0.20
CA GLY A 824 1.43 32.45 1.52
C GLY A 824 0.37 32.15 2.59
N TRP A 825 -0.71 31.44 2.23
CA TRP A 825 -1.71 30.97 3.22
C TRP A 825 -1.23 29.82 4.12
N GLY A 826 -0.08 29.23 3.77
CA GLY A 826 0.53 28.09 4.47
C GLY A 826 -0.25 26.78 4.33
N TYR A 827 0.48 25.67 4.23
CA TYR A 827 -0.09 24.33 4.31
C TYR A 827 0.83 23.40 5.09
N SER A 828 0.29 22.25 5.48
CA SER A 828 0.96 21.19 6.23
C SER A 828 0.76 19.82 5.55
N ASP A 829 1.23 18.76 6.20
CA ASP A 829 0.98 17.37 5.81
C ASP A 829 -0.43 16.87 6.18
N ASP A 830 -1.28 17.73 6.75
CA ASP A 830 -2.68 17.39 7.03
C ASP A 830 -3.46 17.10 5.74
N TYR A 831 -4.31 16.08 5.83
CA TYR A 831 -5.11 15.63 4.70
C TYR A 831 -6.08 16.72 4.22
N HIS A 832 -6.76 17.43 5.13
CA HIS A 832 -7.81 18.40 4.80
C HIS A 832 -7.28 19.83 4.52
N ASP A 833 -5.97 20.01 4.40
CA ASP A 833 -5.35 21.28 3.99
C ASP A 833 -5.53 21.58 2.48
N TRP A 834 -6.63 21.15 1.88
CA TRP A 834 -6.94 21.38 0.47
C TRP A 834 -7.15 22.87 0.17
N THR A 835 -6.74 23.25 -1.03
CA THR A 835 -7.11 24.50 -1.68
C THR A 835 -8.10 24.17 -2.77
N CYS A 836 -9.38 24.40 -2.50
CA CYS A 836 -10.48 24.02 -3.37
C CYS A 836 -10.92 25.20 -4.25
N GLY A 837 -11.40 24.94 -5.45
CA GLY A 837 -11.72 26.00 -6.40
C GLY A 837 -11.62 25.51 -7.83
N ILE A 838 -11.26 26.34 -8.80
CA ILE A 838 -11.06 27.80 -8.76
C ILE A 838 -12.11 28.42 -9.66
N VAL A 839 -12.64 29.58 -9.27
CA VAL A 839 -13.54 30.35 -10.13
C VAL A 839 -12.96 31.72 -10.39
N ARG A 840 -13.27 32.27 -11.57
CA ARG A 840 -12.83 33.61 -12.02
C ARG A 840 -14.05 34.48 -12.27
N ASP A 841 -14.10 35.64 -11.64
CA ASP A 841 -15.18 36.60 -11.89
C ASP A 841 -14.94 37.42 -13.17
N ARG A 842 -15.85 38.37 -13.46
CA ARG A 842 -15.73 39.24 -14.64
C ARG A 842 -14.61 40.28 -14.54
N ALA A 843 -14.12 40.58 -13.34
CA ALA A 843 -12.99 41.48 -13.11
C ALA A 843 -11.63 40.78 -13.29
N GLY A 844 -11.64 39.45 -13.39
CA GLY A 844 -10.43 38.63 -13.49
C GLY A 844 -9.88 38.19 -12.14
N ASP A 845 -10.59 38.47 -11.04
CA ASP A 845 -10.22 38.01 -9.71
C ASP A 845 -10.50 36.51 -9.59
N LEU A 846 -9.57 35.80 -8.94
CA LEU A 846 -9.67 34.36 -8.71
C LEU A 846 -10.14 34.08 -7.29
N PHE A 847 -10.96 33.05 -7.10
CA PHE A 847 -11.47 32.67 -5.79
C PHE A 847 -11.18 31.20 -5.48
N VAL A 848 -10.68 30.96 -4.26
CA VAL A 848 -10.36 29.62 -3.73
C VAL A 848 -10.86 29.46 -2.30
N GLY A 849 -11.36 28.28 -1.96
CA GLY A 849 -11.77 27.88 -0.61
C GLY A 849 -10.65 27.15 0.13
N LEU A 850 -10.47 27.46 1.41
CA LEU A 850 -9.53 26.80 2.30
C LEU A 850 -10.25 26.14 3.46
N GLY A 851 -10.00 24.83 3.66
CA GLY A 851 -10.55 24.08 4.79
C GLY A 851 -10.20 24.67 6.16
N SER A 852 -11.09 24.50 7.13
CA SER A 852 -10.87 24.86 8.53
C SER A 852 -9.84 23.95 9.18
N ASN A 853 -9.25 24.43 10.27
CA ASN A 853 -8.21 23.75 11.04
C ASN A 853 -8.65 23.43 12.47
N TYR A 854 -9.96 23.38 12.76
CA TYR A 854 -10.48 23.12 14.10
C TYR A 854 -9.92 21.82 14.73
N SER A 855 -9.56 20.84 13.91
CA SER A 855 -8.95 19.57 14.33
C SER A 855 -7.42 19.61 14.49
N GLN A 856 -6.74 20.63 13.97
CA GLN A 856 -5.28 20.74 13.93
C GLN A 856 -4.73 21.53 15.13
N ARG A 857 -4.59 20.86 16.28
CA ARG A 857 -4.22 21.52 17.56
C ARG A 857 -2.86 22.23 17.56
N ASN A 858 -1.93 21.78 16.73
CA ASN A 858 -0.53 22.23 16.73
C ASN A 858 -0.18 23.20 15.59
N ARG A 859 -1.17 23.69 14.83
CA ARG A 859 -0.90 24.62 13.73
C ARG A 859 -0.49 26.00 14.27
N VAL A 860 0.54 26.57 13.64
CA VAL A 860 1.04 27.92 13.98
C VAL A 860 -0.05 28.97 13.70
N LYS A 861 -0.13 30.01 14.54
CA LYS A 861 -1.19 31.03 14.50
C LYS A 861 -1.22 31.79 13.16
N GLU A 862 -0.07 32.14 12.63
CA GLU A 862 0.10 32.98 11.43
C GLU A 862 -0.40 32.29 10.15
N THR A 863 -0.38 30.96 10.09
CA THR A 863 -0.95 30.18 8.97
C THR A 863 -2.40 29.77 9.24
N SER A 864 -2.79 29.71 10.51
CA SER A 864 -4.17 29.40 10.90
C SER A 864 -5.16 30.48 10.49
N ARG A 865 -4.74 31.75 10.44
CA ARG A 865 -5.62 32.87 10.06
C ARG A 865 -6.25 32.75 8.67
N TRP A 866 -5.74 31.86 7.82
CA TRP A 866 -6.25 31.66 6.46
C TRP A 866 -7.27 30.52 6.36
N ARG A 867 -7.43 29.72 7.42
CA ARG A 867 -8.22 28.48 7.40
C ARG A 867 -9.69 28.76 7.64
N GLY A 868 -10.55 27.97 7.00
CA GLY A 868 -11.99 28.18 7.04
C GLY A 868 -12.42 29.45 6.31
N LYS A 869 -11.71 29.83 5.24
CA LYS A 869 -11.95 31.07 4.50
C LYS A 869 -12.06 30.82 3.00
N VAL A 870 -12.83 31.67 2.32
CA VAL A 870 -12.72 31.85 0.88
C VAL A 870 -11.82 33.05 0.64
N LEU A 871 -10.80 32.86 -0.19
CA LEU A 871 -9.83 33.88 -0.55
C LEU A 871 -10.12 34.42 -1.95
N ARG A 872 -10.00 35.74 -2.09
CA ARG A 872 -9.91 36.45 -3.37
C ARG A 872 -8.46 36.73 -3.70
N ILE A 873 -8.08 36.47 -4.93
CA ILE A 873 -6.73 36.69 -5.47
C ILE A 873 -6.87 37.64 -6.66
N ARG A 874 -6.36 38.86 -6.51
CA ARG A 874 -6.38 39.86 -7.59
C ARG A 874 -5.27 39.60 -8.61
N PRO A 875 -5.40 40.12 -9.85
CA PRO A 875 -4.26 40.28 -10.74
C PRO A 875 -3.07 40.91 -10.01
N GLY A 876 -1.87 40.33 -10.17
CA GLY A 876 -0.67 40.73 -9.41
C GLY A 876 -0.45 39.97 -8.09
N GLY A 877 -1.37 39.09 -7.69
CA GLY A 877 -1.15 38.13 -6.61
C GLY A 877 -1.47 38.63 -5.20
N LEU A 878 -2.22 39.73 -5.07
CA LEU A 878 -2.74 40.19 -3.78
C LEU A 878 -3.85 39.24 -3.30
N VAL A 879 -3.68 38.70 -2.10
CA VAL A 879 -4.58 37.71 -1.49
C VAL A 879 -5.34 38.32 -0.32
N GLU A 880 -6.67 38.23 -0.35
CA GLU A 880 -7.55 38.75 0.71
C GLU A 880 -8.62 37.72 1.09
N PRO A 881 -8.90 37.52 2.38
CA PRO A 881 -10.08 36.76 2.78
C PRO A 881 -11.35 37.56 2.44
N VAL A 882 -12.36 36.90 1.89
CA VAL A 882 -13.67 37.50 1.57
C VAL A 882 -14.83 36.83 2.28
N GLY A 883 -14.70 35.56 2.69
CA GLY A 883 -15.68 34.90 3.55
C GLY A 883 -14.97 34.11 4.65
N HIS A 884 -15.59 34.04 5.82
CA HIS A 884 -14.96 33.59 7.07
C HIS A 884 -15.76 32.49 7.76
N ALA A 885 -15.10 31.71 8.64
CA ALA A 885 -15.73 30.68 9.44
C ALA A 885 -16.49 29.61 8.63
N PHE A 886 -15.95 29.17 7.49
CA PHE A 886 -16.39 27.97 6.80
C PHE A 886 -15.77 26.72 7.43
N ARG A 887 -16.44 25.57 7.33
CA ARG A 887 -15.86 24.28 7.75
C ARG A 887 -14.92 23.71 6.70
N TYR A 888 -15.46 23.37 5.53
CA TYR A 888 -14.75 22.89 4.34
C TYR A 888 -15.46 23.40 3.07
N PRO A 889 -15.08 24.59 2.58
CA PRO A 889 -15.66 25.20 1.37
C PRO A 889 -15.12 24.50 0.11
N THR A 890 -15.65 23.32 -0.23
CA THR A 890 -15.07 22.42 -1.24
C THR A 890 -15.48 22.77 -2.67
N GLY A 891 -16.73 23.18 -2.91
CA GLY A 891 -17.22 23.54 -4.25
C GLY A 891 -17.44 25.04 -4.37
N LEU A 892 -16.93 25.64 -5.45
CA LEU A 892 -17.16 27.04 -5.80
C LEU A 892 -17.76 27.10 -7.20
N ALA A 893 -18.83 27.88 -7.37
CA ALA A 893 -19.44 28.14 -8.68
C ALA A 893 -19.88 29.60 -8.79
N ILE A 894 -19.87 30.14 -10.01
CA ILE A 894 -20.38 31.48 -10.32
C ILE A 894 -21.61 31.34 -11.19
N ASP A 895 -22.69 32.04 -10.83
CA ASP A 895 -23.90 32.06 -11.63
C ASP A 895 -23.83 33.09 -12.77
N ALA A 896 -24.86 33.13 -13.62
CA ALA A 896 -24.91 34.06 -14.74
C ALA A 896 -24.96 35.55 -14.32
N ALA A 897 -25.32 35.86 -13.07
CA ALA A 897 -25.34 37.20 -12.51
C ALA A 897 -23.98 37.62 -11.92
N GLY A 898 -23.01 36.70 -11.83
CA GLY A 898 -21.71 36.96 -11.23
C GLY A 898 -21.67 36.71 -9.71
N ARG A 899 -22.70 36.09 -9.14
CA ARG A 899 -22.76 35.72 -7.72
C ARG A 899 -22.01 34.42 -7.49
N ILE A 900 -21.22 34.36 -6.41
CA ILE A 900 -20.41 33.20 -6.07
C ILE A 900 -21.15 32.35 -5.03
N PHE A 901 -21.25 31.05 -5.29
CA PHE A 901 -21.84 30.06 -4.40
C PHE A 901 -20.78 29.08 -3.92
N VAL A 902 -20.85 28.71 -2.65
CA VAL A 902 -19.87 27.89 -1.95
C VAL A 902 -20.59 26.74 -1.26
N SER A 903 -20.20 25.50 -1.54
CA SER A 903 -20.67 24.36 -0.77
C SER A 903 -19.82 24.19 0.48
N ASP A 904 -20.45 24.03 1.65
CA ASP A 904 -19.78 23.78 2.92
C ASP A 904 -20.23 22.45 3.54
N ASN A 905 -19.28 21.59 3.88
CA ASN A 905 -19.56 20.22 4.30
C ASN A 905 -20.06 20.12 5.75
N GLN A 906 -20.99 19.19 5.99
CA GLN A 906 -21.60 18.92 7.29
C GLN A 906 -20.61 18.36 8.32
N GLY A 907 -20.84 18.68 9.59
CA GLY A 907 -20.08 18.21 10.76
C GLY A 907 -19.76 19.39 11.68
N VAL A 908 -19.31 19.11 12.92
CA VAL A 908 -18.85 20.07 13.95
C VAL A 908 -19.45 21.48 13.81
N GLN A 909 -20.52 21.77 14.55
CA GLN A 909 -21.30 23.02 14.52
C GLN A 909 -22.10 23.26 13.23
N ASN A 910 -21.64 22.78 12.07
CA ASN A 910 -22.45 22.79 10.84
C ASN A 910 -23.37 21.55 10.78
N THR A 911 -24.66 21.72 11.07
CA THR A 911 -25.62 20.61 11.19
C THR A 911 -26.17 20.09 9.86
N PHE A 912 -26.02 20.88 8.80
CA PHE A 912 -26.40 20.55 7.44
C PHE A 912 -25.16 20.55 6.55
N ASN A 913 -25.27 19.98 5.35
CA ASN A 913 -24.42 20.44 4.27
C ASN A 913 -25.10 21.71 3.70
N GLU A 914 -24.32 22.72 3.39
CA GLU A 914 -24.85 24.04 3.03
C GLU A 914 -24.40 24.46 1.64
N ILE A 915 -25.28 25.15 0.91
CA ILE A 915 -24.89 25.96 -0.25
C ILE A 915 -25.08 27.41 0.15
N ASN A 916 -23.96 28.13 0.23
CA ASN A 916 -23.85 29.48 0.73
C ASN A 916 -23.69 30.47 -0.43
N HIS A 917 -24.39 31.61 -0.39
CA HIS A 917 -24.06 32.76 -1.23
C HIS A 917 -22.92 33.53 -0.58
N LEU A 918 -21.80 33.69 -1.28
CA LEU A 918 -20.62 34.37 -0.77
C LEU A 918 -20.85 35.89 -0.77
N VAL A 919 -20.91 36.46 0.44
CA VAL A 919 -21.02 37.90 0.65
C VAL A 919 -19.75 38.39 1.35
N PRO A 920 -19.00 39.35 0.76
CA PRO A 920 -17.74 39.83 1.33
C PRO A 920 -17.85 40.26 2.80
N GLY A 921 -16.89 39.83 3.62
CA GLY A 921 -16.76 40.20 5.03
C GLY A 921 -17.68 39.44 5.99
N ARG A 922 -18.49 38.49 5.52
CA ARG A 922 -19.43 37.75 6.35
C ARG A 922 -18.84 36.46 6.95
N ASN A 923 -19.43 36.02 8.06
CA ASN A 923 -19.10 34.78 8.77
C ASN A 923 -20.15 33.68 8.50
N TYR A 924 -19.71 32.42 8.40
CA TYR A 924 -20.53 31.24 8.05
C TYR A 924 -20.59 30.17 9.17
N GLY A 925 -20.30 30.54 10.42
CA GLY A 925 -20.71 29.77 11.60
C GLY A 925 -19.77 28.69 12.14
N VAL A 926 -18.69 28.31 11.45
CA VAL A 926 -17.68 27.33 11.94
C VAL A 926 -16.31 27.99 12.11
N PRO A 927 -16.01 28.57 13.28
CA PRO A 927 -14.76 29.28 13.50
C PRO A 927 -13.54 28.35 13.38
N SER A 928 -12.50 28.83 12.69
CA SER A 928 -11.18 28.22 12.75
C SER A 928 -10.57 28.37 14.16
N ARG A 929 -9.48 27.63 14.45
CA ARG A 929 -8.87 27.61 15.80
C ARG A 929 -8.43 28.98 16.29
N PHE A 930 -8.02 29.86 15.37
CA PHE A 930 -7.61 31.23 15.65
C PHE A 930 -8.42 32.20 14.79
N GLU A 931 -9.74 31.97 14.74
CA GLU A 931 -10.65 32.85 14.03
C GLU A 931 -10.60 34.27 14.59
N GLU A 932 -10.58 35.25 13.71
CA GLU A 932 -10.69 36.66 14.08
C GLU A 932 -12.12 36.92 14.59
N LYS A 933 -12.28 37.85 15.55
CA LYS A 933 -13.62 38.23 16.00
C LYS A 933 -14.33 38.99 14.88
N HIS A 934 -15.60 38.66 14.66
CA HIS A 934 -16.47 39.33 13.70
C HIS A 934 -17.72 39.84 14.41
N ASP A 935 -18.12 41.08 14.16
CA ASP A 935 -19.31 41.68 14.76
C ASP A 935 -20.61 41.21 14.08
N SER A 936 -20.52 40.62 12.89
CA SER A 936 -21.68 40.09 12.17
C SER A 936 -22.12 38.75 12.74
N ALA A 937 -23.43 38.55 12.92
CA ALA A 937 -24.01 37.24 13.17
C ALA A 937 -23.73 36.27 12.01
N PRO A 938 -23.69 34.93 12.27
CA PRO A 938 -23.56 33.94 11.21
C PRO A 938 -24.61 34.12 10.12
N VAL A 939 -24.18 34.11 8.87
CA VAL A 939 -25.04 34.17 7.71
C VAL A 939 -25.86 32.89 7.61
N LYS A 940 -27.14 33.04 7.28
CA LYS A 940 -27.99 31.90 6.97
C LYS A 940 -27.60 31.34 5.60
N PRO A 941 -27.45 30.03 5.45
CA PRO A 941 -27.16 29.45 4.15
C PRO A 941 -28.32 29.68 3.19
N ALA A 942 -28.01 29.84 1.91
CA ALA A 942 -29.05 29.95 0.88
C ALA A 942 -29.84 28.64 0.77
N ILE A 943 -29.17 27.50 0.97
CA ILE A 943 -29.79 26.18 0.98
C ILE A 943 -29.17 25.34 2.09
N HIS A 944 -30.01 24.80 2.96
CA HIS A 944 -29.68 23.63 3.77
C HIS A 944 -29.99 22.37 2.96
N VAL A 945 -28.96 21.61 2.60
CA VAL A 945 -29.18 20.35 1.90
C VAL A 945 -29.72 19.33 2.90
N PRO A 946 -30.84 18.65 2.60
CA PRO A 946 -31.48 17.70 3.51
C PRO A 946 -30.53 16.63 4.04
N HIS A 947 -30.79 16.16 5.24
CA HIS A 947 -30.13 14.98 5.80
C HIS A 947 -31.20 13.96 6.19
N PRO A 948 -30.99 12.65 5.95
CA PRO A 948 -29.72 12.00 5.60
C PRO A 948 -29.36 11.98 4.11
N TRP A 949 -29.97 12.81 3.26
CA TRP A 949 -29.58 12.87 1.84
C TRP A 949 -28.11 13.19 1.69
N SER A 950 -27.64 14.29 2.27
CA SER A 950 -26.27 14.74 2.07
C SER A 950 -25.52 14.97 3.37
N ARG A 951 -24.22 14.75 3.28
CA ARG A 951 -23.20 15.22 4.22
C ARG A 951 -22.15 16.07 3.51
N SER A 952 -21.93 15.81 2.23
CA SER A 952 -20.74 16.24 1.50
C SER A 952 -21.05 16.57 0.04
N VAL A 953 -21.95 17.55 -0.21
CA VAL A 953 -21.99 18.23 -1.51
C VAL A 953 -20.67 18.99 -1.68
N ASN A 954 -19.93 18.62 -2.72
CA ASN A 954 -18.63 19.14 -3.08
C ASN A 954 -18.76 20.04 -4.30
N GLY A 955 -18.15 19.68 -5.43
CA GLY A 955 -18.12 20.49 -6.65
C GLY A 955 -19.50 20.99 -7.06
N LEU A 956 -19.52 22.26 -7.47
CA LEU A 956 -20.72 22.98 -7.92
C LEU A 956 -20.51 23.47 -9.35
N ALA A 957 -21.58 23.53 -10.14
CA ALA A 957 -21.60 24.23 -11.42
C ALA A 957 -23.01 24.74 -11.74
N PHE A 958 -23.13 25.87 -12.43
CA PHE A 958 -24.40 26.33 -12.98
C PHE A 958 -24.55 25.90 -14.44
N LEU A 959 -25.70 25.34 -14.78
CA LEU A 959 -26.07 25.05 -16.15
C LEU A 959 -26.41 26.38 -16.87
N PRO A 960 -25.92 26.59 -18.10
CA PRO A 960 -26.29 27.75 -18.90
C PRO A 960 -27.82 27.85 -19.08
N LYS A 961 -28.35 29.07 -19.23
CA LYS A 961 -29.76 29.26 -19.61
C LYS A 961 -30.09 28.67 -20.99
N THR A 962 -29.07 28.52 -21.83
CA THR A 962 -29.12 27.89 -23.16
C THR A 962 -28.87 26.38 -23.13
N PHE A 963 -28.77 25.77 -21.95
CA PHE A 963 -28.54 24.33 -21.82
C PHE A 963 -29.68 23.54 -22.48
N GLY A 964 -29.34 22.48 -23.23
CA GLY A 964 -30.29 21.78 -24.11
C GLY A 964 -31.47 21.12 -23.39
N ASP A 965 -31.30 20.76 -22.10
CA ASP A 965 -32.42 20.31 -21.27
C ASP A 965 -33.11 21.50 -20.59
N GLY A 966 -34.19 21.96 -21.21
CA GLY A 966 -35.04 23.03 -20.70
C GLY A 966 -35.65 22.76 -19.33
N SER A 967 -35.65 21.52 -18.82
CA SER A 967 -36.15 21.18 -17.47
C SER A 967 -35.18 21.55 -16.34
N VAL A 968 -33.89 21.74 -16.66
CA VAL A 968 -32.85 22.13 -15.70
C VAL A 968 -31.99 23.32 -16.14
N ALA A 969 -32.21 23.87 -17.34
CA ALA A 969 -31.50 25.05 -17.82
C ALA A 969 -31.55 26.22 -16.80
N GLY A 970 -30.36 26.75 -16.45
CA GLY A 970 -30.18 27.79 -15.43
C GLY A 970 -30.02 27.30 -13.98
N HIS A 971 -30.17 26.00 -13.71
CA HIS A 971 -30.04 25.44 -12.36
C HIS A 971 -28.57 25.22 -11.98
N GLY A 972 -28.30 25.16 -10.68
CA GLY A 972 -27.04 24.65 -10.15
C GLY A 972 -27.06 23.12 -10.04
N ILE A 973 -25.90 22.48 -10.15
CA ILE A 973 -25.65 21.06 -9.86
C ILE A 973 -24.60 20.96 -8.77
N GLY A 974 -24.76 19.99 -7.87
CA GLY A 974 -23.80 19.67 -6.82
C GLY A 974 -23.47 18.17 -6.77
N CYS A 975 -22.21 17.86 -6.45
CA CYS A 975 -21.71 16.49 -6.33
C CYS A 975 -21.78 15.99 -4.89
N GLU A 976 -22.71 15.09 -4.56
CA GLU A 976 -22.80 14.48 -3.24
C GLU A 976 -21.88 13.25 -3.16
N TYR A 977 -20.78 13.39 -2.43
CA TYR A 977 -19.73 12.37 -2.38
C TYR A 977 -20.12 11.15 -1.55
N ASP A 978 -20.66 11.35 -0.35
CA ASP A 978 -20.78 10.30 0.67
C ASP A 978 -21.81 9.22 0.28
N ASN A 979 -22.96 9.67 -0.21
CA ASN A 979 -24.08 8.84 -0.63
C ASN A 979 -24.16 8.67 -2.16
N ARG A 980 -23.19 9.23 -2.89
CA ARG A 980 -22.87 8.92 -4.30
C ARG A 980 -23.99 9.25 -5.29
N PHE A 981 -24.47 10.47 -5.22
CA PHE A 981 -25.49 10.99 -6.14
C PHE A 981 -25.26 12.47 -6.44
N LEU A 982 -26.05 13.01 -7.36
CA LEU A 982 -26.02 14.42 -7.75
C LEU A 982 -27.28 15.12 -7.24
N VAL A 983 -27.10 16.33 -6.72
CA VAL A 983 -28.19 17.26 -6.46
C VAL A 983 -28.25 18.31 -7.56
N ARG A 984 -29.43 18.89 -7.75
CA ARG A 984 -29.58 20.16 -8.46
C ARG A 984 -30.33 21.14 -7.58
N PHE A 985 -30.14 22.43 -7.83
CA PHE A 985 -30.73 23.46 -7.02
C PHE A 985 -31.09 24.71 -7.82
N THR A 986 -32.06 25.46 -7.30
CA THR A 986 -32.51 26.75 -7.82
C THR A 986 -32.36 27.82 -6.74
N MET A 987 -32.30 29.08 -7.15
CA MET A 987 -32.08 30.22 -6.24
C MET A 987 -33.20 31.25 -6.39
N GLN A 988 -33.53 31.90 -5.28
CA GLN A 988 -34.53 32.96 -5.18
C GLN A 988 -34.04 34.01 -4.18
N GLU A 989 -34.13 35.28 -4.57
CA GLU A 989 -33.90 36.40 -3.67
C GLU A 989 -35.24 36.91 -3.14
N VAL A 990 -35.38 37.05 -1.83
CA VAL A 990 -36.60 37.55 -1.17
C VAL A 990 -36.20 38.57 -0.11
N GLY A 991 -36.62 39.82 -0.28
CA GLY A 991 -36.31 40.89 0.68
C GLY A 991 -34.80 41.13 0.87
N GLY A 992 -33.98 40.90 -0.15
CA GLY A 992 -32.52 41.02 -0.10
C GLY A 992 -31.78 39.80 0.45
N GLU A 993 -32.50 38.77 0.92
CA GLU A 993 -31.91 37.53 1.40
C GLU A 993 -31.92 36.46 0.29
N MET A 994 -30.81 35.76 0.15
CA MET A 994 -30.68 34.65 -0.81
C MET A 994 -31.18 33.36 -0.17
N GLN A 995 -32.08 32.67 -0.86
CA GLN A 995 -32.53 31.32 -0.51
C GLN A 995 -32.68 30.46 -1.78
N GLY A 996 -32.97 29.18 -1.64
CA GLY A 996 -33.13 28.30 -2.78
C GLY A 996 -33.82 26.99 -2.44
N ALA A 997 -34.09 26.21 -3.48
CA ALA A 997 -34.64 24.87 -3.35
C ALA A 997 -33.66 23.84 -3.91
N VAL A 998 -33.58 22.67 -3.27
CA VAL A 998 -32.71 21.56 -3.70
C VAL A 998 -33.51 20.30 -3.99
N PHE A 999 -33.05 19.59 -5.02
CA PHE A 999 -33.69 18.41 -5.56
C PHE A 999 -32.65 17.35 -5.87
N HIS A 1000 -33.05 16.08 -5.87
CA HIS A 1000 -32.25 15.05 -6.49
C HIS A 1000 -32.14 15.31 -8.00
N PHE A 1001 -30.92 15.21 -8.52
CA PHE A 1001 -30.66 15.14 -9.96
C PHE A 1001 -30.44 13.69 -10.40
N SER A 1002 -29.78 12.88 -9.56
CA SER A 1002 -29.67 11.42 -9.73
C SER A 1002 -30.30 10.67 -8.57
N ARG A 1003 -30.66 9.40 -8.80
CA ARG A 1003 -31.29 8.53 -7.81
C ARG A 1003 -30.34 8.23 -6.64
N PRO A 1004 -30.73 8.53 -5.39
CA PRO A 1004 -29.95 8.13 -4.21
C PRO A 1004 -30.02 6.61 -4.01
N GLY A 1005 -29.04 6.04 -3.30
CA GLY A 1005 -29.10 4.63 -2.88
C GLY A 1005 -28.84 3.57 -3.96
N ALA A 1006 -28.43 3.96 -5.17
CA ALA A 1006 -28.14 3.04 -6.28
C ALA A 1006 -26.84 2.21 -6.11
N GLY A 1007 -26.18 2.27 -4.95
CA GLY A 1007 -24.98 1.49 -4.62
C GLY A 1007 -23.69 1.96 -5.30
N VAL A 1008 -22.68 1.08 -5.32
CA VAL A 1008 -21.33 1.31 -5.88
C VAL A 1008 -21.12 0.35 -7.05
N GLY A 1009 -20.46 0.82 -8.12
CA GLY A 1009 -20.07 -0.03 -9.26
C GLY A 1009 -20.62 0.52 -10.58
N ASP A 1010 -20.61 -0.29 -11.63
CA ASP A 1010 -20.74 0.15 -13.03
C ASP A 1010 -22.01 0.97 -13.30
N LYS A 1011 -23.10 0.68 -12.58
CA LYS A 1011 -24.41 1.30 -12.78
C LYS A 1011 -24.61 2.66 -12.10
N ASN A 1012 -23.71 3.08 -11.20
CA ASN A 1012 -23.83 4.34 -10.44
C ASN A 1012 -22.50 5.10 -10.33
N PHE A 1013 -22.51 6.28 -9.72
CA PHE A 1013 -21.28 7.01 -9.39
C PHE A 1013 -20.47 6.31 -8.29
N VAL A 1014 -19.15 6.51 -8.30
CA VAL A 1014 -18.27 5.94 -7.26
C VAL A 1014 -18.16 6.90 -6.07
N GLY A 1015 -18.01 8.20 -6.34
CA GLY A 1015 -17.93 9.26 -5.34
C GLY A 1015 -17.81 10.60 -6.06
N PRO A 1016 -18.93 11.19 -6.51
CA PRO A 1016 -18.95 12.46 -7.21
C PRO A 1016 -18.23 13.53 -6.40
N LEU A 1017 -17.26 14.20 -7.03
CA LEU A 1017 -16.46 15.23 -6.37
C LEU A 1017 -16.47 16.55 -7.14
N SER A 1018 -16.36 16.49 -8.46
CA SER A 1018 -16.31 17.68 -9.33
C SER A 1018 -17.30 17.57 -10.47
N VAL A 1019 -17.79 18.72 -10.92
CA VAL A 1019 -18.72 18.85 -12.05
C VAL A 1019 -18.25 19.97 -12.96
N ALA A 1020 -18.38 19.76 -14.26
CA ALA A 1020 -18.13 20.79 -15.25
C ALA A 1020 -19.06 20.58 -16.47
N VAL A 1021 -19.38 21.65 -17.19
CA VAL A 1021 -20.26 21.61 -18.36
C VAL A 1021 -19.43 21.87 -19.61
N SER A 1022 -19.48 20.94 -20.57
CA SER A 1022 -18.72 21.09 -21.81
C SER A 1022 -19.32 22.19 -22.70
N PRO A 1023 -18.52 22.83 -23.57
CA PRO A 1023 -19.04 23.76 -24.58
C PRO A 1023 -20.12 23.15 -25.49
N ARG A 1024 -20.14 21.81 -25.63
CA ARG A 1024 -21.13 21.06 -26.41
C ARG A 1024 -22.41 20.74 -25.61
N GLY A 1025 -22.55 21.22 -24.37
CA GLY A 1025 -23.75 21.05 -23.55
C GLY A 1025 -23.89 19.68 -22.86
N ALA A 1026 -22.79 18.96 -22.65
CA ALA A 1026 -22.79 17.73 -21.83
C ALA A 1026 -22.24 18.01 -20.42
N ILE A 1027 -22.70 17.27 -19.42
CA ILE A 1027 -22.24 17.41 -18.04
C ILE A 1027 -21.18 16.35 -17.78
N TYR A 1028 -20.05 16.73 -17.19
CA TYR A 1028 -18.98 15.82 -16.81
C TYR A 1028 -18.87 15.80 -15.29
N ILE A 1029 -18.76 14.59 -14.73
CA ILE A 1029 -18.66 14.35 -13.29
C ILE A 1029 -17.35 13.62 -13.02
N GLY A 1030 -16.45 14.26 -12.29
CA GLY A 1030 -15.25 13.63 -11.74
C GLY A 1030 -15.60 12.88 -10.46
N ASN A 1031 -15.22 11.60 -10.40
CA ASN A 1031 -15.51 10.70 -9.29
C ASN A 1031 -14.22 10.18 -8.69
N ILE A 1032 -14.15 10.12 -7.36
CA ILE A 1032 -13.03 9.49 -6.64
C ILE A 1032 -13.54 8.51 -5.57
N TYR A 1033 -12.67 7.61 -5.13
CA TYR A 1033 -12.87 6.77 -3.96
C TYR A 1033 -11.53 6.54 -3.28
N ASP A 1034 -11.15 7.48 -2.43
CA ASP A 1034 -9.83 7.55 -1.84
C ASP A 1034 -9.76 6.94 -0.44
N SER A 1035 -8.55 6.57 -0.03
CA SER A 1035 -8.24 5.97 1.28
C SER A 1035 -8.47 6.91 2.48
N GLY A 1036 -8.59 8.22 2.24
CA GLY A 1036 -8.90 9.20 3.27
C GLY A 1036 -10.40 9.35 3.52
N TRP A 1037 -11.17 9.67 2.48
CA TRP A 1037 -12.61 9.89 2.55
C TRP A 1037 -13.36 8.58 2.27
N LEU A 1038 -14.05 8.05 3.29
CA LEU A 1038 -14.72 6.74 3.29
C LEU A 1038 -13.80 5.51 3.21
N GLY A 1039 -12.46 5.66 3.14
CA GLY A 1039 -11.53 4.53 3.22
C GLY A 1039 -11.47 3.65 1.97
N GLY A 1040 -11.55 4.26 0.80
CA GLY A 1040 -11.53 3.64 -0.52
C GLY A 1040 -10.16 3.19 -1.05
N ARG A 1041 -10.14 2.79 -2.33
CA ARG A 1041 -8.99 2.13 -2.99
C ARG A 1041 -8.10 3.06 -3.81
N ASN A 1042 -8.24 4.37 -3.64
CA ASN A 1042 -7.53 5.40 -4.40
C ASN A 1042 -7.78 5.31 -5.92
N THR A 1043 -9.05 5.13 -6.29
CA THR A 1043 -9.53 4.99 -7.67
C THR A 1043 -10.44 6.13 -8.07
N GLY A 1044 -10.59 6.40 -9.37
CA GLY A 1044 -11.54 7.38 -9.88
C GLY A 1044 -11.99 7.14 -11.31
N THR A 1045 -13.00 7.90 -11.73
CA THR A 1045 -13.59 7.86 -13.08
C THR A 1045 -14.14 9.24 -13.45
N ILE A 1046 -14.26 9.52 -14.75
CA ILE A 1046 -15.05 10.65 -15.25
C ILE A 1046 -16.30 10.07 -15.92
N THR A 1047 -17.47 10.63 -15.61
CA THR A 1047 -18.75 10.26 -16.24
C THR A 1047 -19.30 11.43 -17.03
N ARG A 1048 -19.54 11.23 -18.32
CA ARG A 1048 -20.27 12.16 -19.19
C ARG A 1048 -21.76 11.85 -19.13
N LEU A 1049 -22.58 12.89 -18.97
CA LEU A 1049 -24.04 12.83 -19.03
C LEU A 1049 -24.53 13.67 -20.21
N ARG A 1050 -25.32 13.06 -21.09
CA ARG A 1050 -26.04 13.75 -22.19
C ARG A 1050 -27.55 13.61 -22.00
N PRO A 1051 -28.34 14.68 -22.17
CA PRO A 1051 -29.79 14.58 -22.06
C PRO A 1051 -30.36 13.70 -23.19
N ILE A 1052 -31.39 12.90 -22.87
CA ILE A 1052 -32.12 12.09 -23.84
C ILE A 1052 -33.58 12.58 -23.97
N PRO A 1053 -34.19 12.52 -25.17
CA PRO A 1053 -35.61 12.84 -25.34
C PRO A 1053 -36.51 11.94 -24.48
N GLY A 1054 -37.63 12.49 -23.99
CA GLY A 1054 -38.65 11.70 -23.28
C GLY A 1054 -38.36 11.41 -21.81
N GLY A 1055 -37.47 12.17 -21.15
CA GLY A 1055 -37.25 12.09 -19.69
C GLY A 1055 -38.52 12.28 -18.84
N PRO A 1056 -38.50 11.93 -17.53
CA PRO A 1056 -39.68 12.01 -16.68
C PRO A 1056 -40.15 13.46 -16.45
N ASN A 1057 -41.44 13.66 -16.14
CA ASN A 1057 -41.94 14.97 -15.70
C ASN A 1057 -41.72 15.08 -14.18
N GLY A 1058 -41.45 16.27 -13.66
CA GLY A 1058 -41.20 16.47 -12.24
C GLY A 1058 -41.14 17.93 -11.86
N MET A 1059 -40.97 18.21 -10.56
CA MET A 1059 -40.80 19.57 -10.05
C MET A 1059 -39.53 20.16 -10.65
N ARG A 1060 -39.64 21.22 -11.46
CA ARG A 1060 -38.53 22.01 -11.95
C ARG A 1060 -37.99 22.95 -10.88
N ASP A 1061 -38.88 23.70 -10.22
CA ASP A 1061 -38.54 24.77 -9.28
C ASP A 1061 -39.57 24.83 -8.14
N VAL A 1062 -39.15 25.30 -6.96
CA VAL A 1062 -40.02 25.57 -5.81
C VAL A 1062 -39.61 26.93 -5.26
N LYS A 1063 -40.54 27.88 -5.21
CA LYS A 1063 -40.28 29.25 -4.76
C LYS A 1063 -41.25 29.67 -3.68
N VAL A 1064 -40.74 30.41 -2.71
CA VAL A 1064 -41.57 31.07 -1.69
C VAL A 1064 -42.41 32.15 -2.36
N VAL A 1065 -43.70 32.18 -2.03
CA VAL A 1065 -44.64 33.24 -2.38
C VAL A 1065 -45.40 33.66 -1.12
N PRO A 1066 -46.08 34.83 -1.10
CA PRO A 1066 -46.93 35.19 0.03
C PRO A 1066 -47.91 34.06 0.38
N GLY A 1067 -47.88 33.59 1.63
CA GLY A 1067 -48.76 32.54 2.14
C GLY A 1067 -48.44 31.10 1.69
N GLY A 1068 -47.31 30.82 1.01
CA GLY A 1068 -46.98 29.45 0.65
C GLY A 1068 -45.86 29.27 -0.39
N PHE A 1069 -46.02 28.28 -1.27
CA PHE A 1069 -45.02 27.95 -2.30
C PHE A 1069 -45.62 27.93 -3.71
N ARG A 1070 -44.87 28.41 -4.70
CA ARG A 1070 -45.10 28.12 -6.11
C ARG A 1070 -44.22 26.96 -6.53
N VAL A 1071 -44.84 25.86 -6.96
CA VAL A 1071 -44.16 24.70 -7.55
C VAL A 1071 -44.29 24.80 -9.06
N THR A 1072 -43.18 24.80 -9.79
CA THR A 1072 -43.15 24.78 -11.26
C THR A 1072 -42.68 23.41 -11.73
N PHE A 1073 -43.30 22.87 -12.78
CA PHE A 1073 -43.02 21.55 -13.35
C PHE A 1073 -42.34 21.65 -14.71
N ALA A 1074 -41.57 20.62 -15.07
CA ALA A 1074 -40.84 20.57 -16.34
C ALA A 1074 -41.77 20.54 -17.57
N ARG A 1075 -42.92 19.88 -17.45
CA ARG A 1075 -43.98 19.78 -18.46
C ARG A 1075 -45.36 19.94 -17.78
N PRO A 1076 -46.42 20.25 -18.54
CA PRO A 1076 -47.76 20.37 -17.99
C PRO A 1076 -48.18 19.15 -17.15
N VAL A 1077 -48.82 19.40 -16.00
CA VAL A 1077 -49.42 18.39 -15.13
C VAL A 1077 -50.91 18.19 -15.46
N ASP A 1078 -51.49 17.10 -14.97
CA ASP A 1078 -52.94 16.90 -14.99
C ASP A 1078 -53.60 17.93 -14.09
N ARG A 1079 -54.43 18.80 -14.66
CA ARG A 1079 -54.98 19.96 -13.95
C ARG A 1079 -55.94 19.56 -12.84
N GLU A 1080 -56.69 18.48 -13.01
CA GLU A 1080 -57.65 18.03 -12.00
C GLU A 1080 -56.89 17.41 -10.82
N ALA A 1081 -55.99 16.45 -11.09
CA ALA A 1081 -55.18 15.81 -10.06
C ALA A 1081 -54.28 16.81 -9.32
N ALA A 1082 -53.69 17.77 -10.03
CA ALA A 1082 -52.81 18.78 -9.44
C ALA A 1082 -53.54 19.87 -8.65
N SER A 1083 -54.87 20.00 -8.78
CA SER A 1083 -55.68 20.98 -8.05
C SER A 1083 -56.11 20.51 -6.66
N LYS A 1084 -55.95 19.21 -6.37
CA LYS A 1084 -56.31 18.56 -5.11
C LYS A 1084 -55.25 18.86 -4.04
N PRO A 1085 -55.56 19.53 -2.92
CA PRO A 1085 -54.59 19.81 -1.86
C PRO A 1085 -53.93 18.54 -1.29
N GLU A 1086 -54.67 17.43 -1.21
CA GLU A 1086 -54.18 16.12 -0.78
C GLU A 1086 -53.15 15.48 -1.73
N ALA A 1087 -53.00 16.01 -2.95
CA ALA A 1087 -51.92 15.61 -3.85
C ALA A 1087 -50.54 16.11 -3.38
N TYR A 1088 -50.48 16.95 -2.33
CA TYR A 1088 -49.24 17.51 -1.81
C TYR A 1088 -49.07 17.22 -0.32
N THR A 1089 -47.81 17.00 0.07
CA THR A 1089 -47.41 16.99 1.48
C THR A 1089 -46.33 18.03 1.70
N VAL A 1090 -46.49 18.82 2.76
CA VAL A 1090 -45.52 19.82 3.18
C VAL A 1090 -45.14 19.55 4.63
N SER A 1091 -43.84 19.38 4.89
CA SER A 1091 -43.33 19.23 6.24
C SER A 1091 -42.12 20.14 6.48
N GLY A 1092 -42.10 20.80 7.64
CA GLY A 1092 -41.04 21.71 8.04
C GLY A 1092 -40.19 21.11 9.15
N TYR A 1093 -38.88 21.32 9.10
CA TYR A 1093 -37.96 20.88 10.15
C TYR A 1093 -36.72 21.77 10.26
N THR A 1094 -36.00 21.69 11.37
CA THR A 1094 -34.70 22.35 11.55
C THR A 1094 -33.72 21.40 12.23
N ARG A 1095 -32.50 21.85 12.54
CA ARG A 1095 -31.53 21.10 13.33
C ARG A 1095 -30.81 22.02 14.29
N VAL A 1096 -30.50 21.47 15.47
CA VAL A 1096 -29.74 22.15 16.51
C VAL A 1096 -28.53 21.30 16.85
N TRP A 1097 -27.35 21.91 16.81
CA TRP A 1097 -26.12 21.22 17.16
C TRP A 1097 -26.09 20.91 18.66
N LYS A 1098 -25.87 19.64 19.03
CA LYS A 1098 -25.80 19.17 20.43
C LYS A 1098 -24.45 18.51 20.76
N GLY A 1099 -23.36 18.99 20.15
CA GLY A 1099 -22.00 18.48 20.40
C GLY A 1099 -21.59 17.24 19.58
N GLY A 1100 -22.51 16.60 18.86
CA GLY A 1100 -22.24 15.43 18.01
C GLY A 1100 -21.71 15.79 16.61
N TYR A 1101 -21.14 14.81 15.92
CA TYR A 1101 -20.79 14.92 14.49
C TYR A 1101 -22.06 14.96 13.61
N THR A 1102 -23.09 14.21 14.00
CA THR A 1102 -24.43 14.23 13.41
C THR A 1102 -25.46 14.61 14.46
N THR A 1103 -26.54 15.26 14.01
CA THR A 1103 -27.71 15.57 14.83
C THR A 1103 -28.98 15.17 14.08
N THR A 1104 -29.98 14.66 14.78
CA THR A 1104 -31.29 14.36 14.18
C THR A 1104 -32.06 15.64 13.87
N ASP A 1105 -33.08 15.53 13.02
CA ASP A 1105 -34.04 16.61 12.82
C ASP A 1105 -34.66 17.03 14.15
N SER A 1106 -34.93 18.33 14.27
CA SER A 1106 -35.52 18.97 15.43
C SER A 1106 -36.77 19.73 14.99
N GLY A 1107 -37.83 19.69 15.80
CA GLY A 1107 -39.05 20.46 15.56
C GLY A 1107 -39.80 20.11 14.26
N ARG A 1108 -39.70 18.86 13.77
CA ARG A 1108 -40.42 18.41 12.57
C ARG A 1108 -41.93 18.56 12.78
N HIS A 1109 -42.61 19.19 11.83
CA HIS A 1109 -44.06 19.42 11.84
C HIS A 1109 -44.63 19.31 10.42
N ARG A 1110 -45.92 19.02 10.31
CA ARG A 1110 -46.65 19.07 9.05
C ARG A 1110 -47.26 20.46 8.88
N ALA A 1111 -47.14 21.03 7.69
CA ALA A 1111 -47.83 22.27 7.32
C ALA A 1111 -49.04 21.91 6.44
N ALA A 1112 -50.19 22.52 6.71
CA ALA A 1112 -51.43 22.18 6.03
C ALA A 1112 -51.50 22.87 4.67
N VAL A 1113 -51.77 22.12 3.59
CA VAL A 1113 -52.03 22.68 2.27
C VAL A 1113 -53.52 22.96 2.19
N ASN A 1114 -53.91 24.23 2.26
CA ASN A 1114 -55.32 24.65 2.26
C ASN A 1114 -55.89 24.69 0.84
N ARG A 1115 -55.04 25.06 -0.14
CA ARG A 1115 -55.45 25.23 -1.53
C ARG A 1115 -54.29 24.97 -2.49
N ALA A 1116 -54.58 24.36 -3.63
CA ALA A 1116 -53.64 24.19 -4.74
C ALA A 1116 -54.24 24.80 -6.03
N SER A 1117 -53.67 25.92 -6.47
CA SER A 1117 -54.16 26.65 -7.66
C SER A 1117 -53.25 26.41 -8.86
N VAL A 1118 -53.76 25.69 -9.87
CA VAL A 1118 -53.01 25.33 -11.08
C VAL A 1118 -53.06 26.47 -12.11
N SER A 1119 -51.91 26.79 -12.71
CA SER A 1119 -51.81 27.78 -13.80
C SER A 1119 -52.56 27.35 -15.06
N SER A 1120 -52.89 28.30 -15.92
CA SER A 1120 -53.61 28.06 -17.18
C SER A 1120 -52.82 27.14 -18.14
N ASP A 1121 -51.50 27.24 -18.16
CA ASP A 1121 -50.60 26.39 -18.95
C ASP A 1121 -50.32 25.02 -18.30
N GLY A 1122 -50.87 24.78 -17.10
CA GLY A 1122 -50.66 23.55 -16.34
C GLY A 1122 -49.22 23.32 -15.88
N ARG A 1123 -48.32 24.32 -15.93
CA ARG A 1123 -46.90 24.15 -15.58
C ARG A 1123 -46.55 24.60 -14.17
N SER A 1124 -47.45 25.28 -13.46
CA SER A 1124 -47.20 25.72 -12.10
C SER A 1124 -48.41 25.54 -11.21
N VAL A 1125 -48.16 25.33 -9.92
CA VAL A 1125 -49.19 25.24 -8.87
C VAL A 1125 -48.78 26.15 -7.72
N ILE A 1126 -49.69 27.02 -7.30
CA ILE A 1126 -49.54 27.83 -6.08
C ILE A 1126 -50.21 27.06 -4.94
N LEU A 1127 -49.42 26.68 -3.94
CA LEU A 1127 -49.85 26.05 -2.71
C LEU A 1127 -50.01 27.13 -1.64
N GLU A 1128 -51.23 27.33 -1.15
CA GLU A 1128 -51.50 28.15 0.04
C GLU A 1128 -51.35 27.27 1.28
N ILE A 1129 -50.47 27.66 2.19
CA ILE A 1129 -50.00 26.81 3.28
C ILE A 1129 -50.19 27.51 4.62
N ASP A 1130 -50.84 26.82 5.55
CA ASP A 1130 -50.91 27.21 6.94
C ASP A 1130 -49.86 26.47 7.79
N GLY A 1131 -49.31 27.17 8.79
CA GLY A 1131 -48.30 26.64 9.69
C GLY A 1131 -46.85 26.79 9.22
N LEU A 1132 -46.54 27.75 8.34
CA LEU A 1132 -45.15 28.11 8.01
C LEU A 1132 -44.43 28.75 9.22
N ARG A 1133 -43.16 28.39 9.42
CA ARG A 1133 -42.29 28.77 10.54
C ARG A 1133 -40.96 29.26 9.99
N THR A 1134 -40.53 30.41 10.49
CA THR A 1134 -39.23 30.99 10.14
C THR A 1134 -38.09 30.06 10.58
N GLY A 1135 -37.04 29.93 9.76
CA GLY A 1135 -35.84 29.14 10.09
C GLY A 1135 -35.99 27.62 9.91
N SER A 1136 -37.05 27.16 9.26
CA SER A 1136 -37.27 25.75 8.91
C SER A 1136 -36.94 25.47 7.44
N VAL A 1137 -36.43 24.27 7.16
CA VAL A 1137 -36.37 23.66 5.82
C VAL A 1137 -37.70 23.01 5.52
N TYR A 1138 -38.23 23.18 4.32
CA TYR A 1138 -39.55 22.69 3.94
C TYR A 1138 -39.47 21.63 2.86
N GLU A 1139 -39.79 20.39 3.23
CA GLU A 1139 -39.99 19.30 2.29
C GLU A 1139 -41.37 19.44 1.63
N VAL A 1140 -41.40 19.69 0.32
CA VAL A 1140 -42.60 19.78 -0.51
C VAL A 1140 -42.61 18.59 -1.46
N THR A 1141 -43.58 17.69 -1.31
CA THR A 1141 -43.74 16.50 -2.16
C THR A 1141 -45.07 16.54 -2.91
N CYS A 1142 -45.07 16.12 -4.17
CA CYS A 1142 -46.30 15.89 -4.94
C CYS A 1142 -46.56 14.40 -5.18
N GLY A 1143 -47.83 14.05 -5.35
CA GLY A 1143 -48.29 12.73 -5.77
C GLY A 1143 -48.20 12.53 -7.28
N LYS A 1144 -48.94 11.53 -7.78
CA LYS A 1144 -49.00 11.20 -9.22
C LYS A 1144 -49.93 12.17 -9.95
N ILE A 1145 -49.38 13.31 -10.35
CA ILE A 1145 -50.12 14.40 -11.00
C ILE A 1145 -49.74 14.60 -12.48
N SER A 1146 -49.01 13.69 -13.11
CA SER A 1146 -48.78 13.74 -14.57
C SER A 1146 -49.99 13.21 -15.35
N GLY A 1147 -50.27 13.73 -16.54
CA GLY A 1147 -51.26 13.12 -17.45
C GLY A 1147 -50.87 11.68 -17.77
N ALA A 1148 -51.74 10.72 -17.44
CA ALA A 1148 -51.53 9.25 -17.41
C ALA A 1148 -50.96 8.62 -16.12
N GLY A 1149 -50.81 9.37 -15.02
CA GLY A 1149 -50.43 8.81 -13.72
C GLY A 1149 -49.00 8.28 -13.64
N ALA A 1150 -48.13 8.66 -14.58
CA ALA A 1150 -46.70 8.38 -14.55
C ALA A 1150 -46.01 8.95 -13.30
N GLU A 1151 -44.86 8.38 -12.97
CA GLU A 1151 -44.06 8.81 -11.81
C GLU A 1151 -43.47 10.20 -12.03
N MET A 1152 -43.57 11.06 -11.01
CA MET A 1152 -42.97 12.38 -11.00
C MET A 1152 -41.49 12.28 -10.57
N TRP A 1153 -40.56 12.84 -11.34
CA TRP A 1153 -39.14 12.87 -10.98
C TRP A 1153 -38.47 14.22 -11.26
N PRO A 1154 -37.90 14.88 -10.23
CA PRO A 1154 -38.12 14.61 -8.80
C PRO A 1154 -39.57 14.97 -8.40
N ALA A 1155 -40.16 14.17 -7.51
CA ALA A 1155 -41.46 14.45 -6.89
C ALA A 1155 -41.36 15.35 -5.64
N THR A 1156 -40.15 15.53 -5.12
CA THR A 1156 -39.89 16.25 -3.86
C THR A 1156 -38.82 17.32 -4.06
N GLY A 1157 -39.07 18.50 -3.53
CA GLY A 1157 -38.09 19.58 -3.34
C GLY A 1157 -37.99 19.98 -1.87
N HIS A 1158 -36.87 20.58 -1.49
CA HIS A 1158 -36.61 21.07 -0.13
C HIS A 1158 -36.17 22.52 -0.10
#